data_AF-A0AAV9BSS7-F1
#
_entry.id   AF-A0AAV9BSS7-F1
#
_cell.length_a   1.000
_cell.length_b   1.000
_cell.length_c   1.000
_cell.angle_alpha   90.00
_cell.angle_beta   90.00
_cell.angle_gamma   90.00
#
_symmetry.space_group_name_H-M   'P 1'
#
loop_
_entity.id
_entity.type
_entity.pdbx_description
1 polymer ?
#
loop_
_entity_poly.entity_id
_entity_poly.type
_entity_poly.pdbx_seq_one_letter_code
_entity_poly.pdbx_strand_id
1 'polypeptide(L)'
;MSLARASSAIAYPDRFYAAASYAGFGGSPTSSSSAAADGAISRFPNDVALLLYGLYQQATVGPCNMPKPRAWNPVEHSKWTSWNGLGNMASTEAMRLFVKILEEEDPSWYSRVADTKVEPVIDVEMNNPNVESISPPEEIYPETKTISTENGSVLETQDKDVIMEGLGSVGVYDQWIAPSVSGQRPRPRYEHGAAVLQEKMYIYGGSHNGRYLSELQVLDLKSLTWSKVETKASAGTFDPSSAVSLAPCAGHSLISWGDKLIMIAGHTKDTSETVAVKEFDPYTCTWSSLRAYGKAPVSRGGQSVTLVGTSLVMFGGEDATRSLLNDLHILDLETMTWDDIDTVGVPPSPRSTHAAAVHAERYLLIFGGGSHATCFNDLHVLDLHSMEWSRPTQQGEIPSPRAGHAGVTIGENWFIAGGGNNKSGVSETVVLDMSTLVWSVVTSLQGRVPLASEGLSLVASSFGGEDILVSFGGYNGRYSNEVHVLKPSHKSTLQPKAVENPVPDSVAVLLPMKNTTRDVVTELESLQDGKIREIAIDNVDLDPLKNSDESTERLILALKSEKEELDAAVAKEQMHTLQLKQELADAVTRKTDLTKELQSVRSQLAAEQSRCFKLEVDVAELRQKVQTMETLEKELELLQRQKAASEQAALSVKQRQSSGGVWGWLAGSPPESRVNP
;
A
#
# COMPACT_ATOMS: atom_id res chain seq x y z
N MET A 1 -8.83 -30.94 -0.46
CA MET A 1 -8.06 -31.56 -1.57
C MET A 1 -7.89 -30.50 -2.65
N SER A 2 -6.72 -29.86 -2.75
CA SER A 2 -5.61 -30.27 -3.62
C SER A 2 -5.76 -29.72 -5.05
N LEU A 3 -5.57 -28.41 -5.28
CA LEU A 3 -5.25 -27.86 -6.63
C LEU A 3 -4.79 -26.38 -6.67
N ALA A 4 -4.51 -25.71 -5.55
CA ALA A 4 -4.02 -24.31 -5.53
C ALA A 4 -2.51 -24.17 -5.25
N ARG A 5 -1.74 -25.26 -5.32
CA ARG A 5 -0.33 -25.32 -4.88
C ARG A 5 0.71 -25.35 -6.01
N ALA A 6 0.31 -25.14 -7.27
CA ALA A 6 1.19 -25.33 -8.43
C ALA A 6 1.60 -24.05 -9.19
N SER A 7 1.00 -22.89 -8.91
CA SER A 7 1.21 -21.68 -9.74
C SER A 7 2.55 -20.95 -9.52
N SER A 8 3.38 -21.37 -8.56
CA SER A 8 4.68 -20.74 -8.26
C SER A 8 5.90 -21.62 -8.52
N ALA A 9 5.74 -22.78 -9.17
CA ALA A 9 6.81 -23.77 -9.25
C ALA A 9 7.76 -23.59 -10.45
N ILE A 10 7.32 -22.92 -11.53
CA ILE A 10 8.13 -22.78 -12.74
C ILE A 10 8.82 -21.42 -12.71
N ALA A 11 10.16 -21.43 -12.68
CA ALA A 11 11.00 -20.24 -12.75
C ALA A 11 11.03 -19.67 -14.19
N TYR A 12 11.48 -18.42 -14.33
CA TYR A 12 11.86 -17.89 -15.65
C TYR A 12 13.21 -18.50 -16.06
N PRO A 13 13.42 -18.82 -17.35
CA PRO A 13 12.56 -18.51 -18.51
C PRO A 13 11.49 -19.56 -18.83
N ASP A 14 11.47 -20.70 -18.13
CA ASP A 14 10.55 -21.83 -18.42
C ASP A 14 9.07 -21.44 -18.34
N ARG A 15 8.72 -20.56 -17.39
CA ARG A 15 7.35 -20.03 -17.25
C ARG A 15 6.92 -19.26 -18.49
N PHE A 16 7.84 -18.51 -19.10
CA PHE A 16 7.59 -17.79 -20.34
C PHE A 16 7.40 -18.75 -21.52
N TYR A 17 8.23 -19.79 -21.65
CA TYR A 17 8.07 -20.76 -22.74
C TYR A 17 6.78 -21.59 -22.61
N ALA A 18 6.38 -21.93 -21.38
CA ALA A 18 5.10 -22.58 -21.11
C ALA A 18 3.91 -21.69 -21.51
N ALA A 19 3.97 -20.41 -21.14
CA ALA A 19 2.99 -19.40 -21.54
C ALA A 19 2.96 -19.16 -23.05
N ALA A 20 4.12 -19.07 -23.69
CA ALA A 20 4.27 -18.89 -25.12
C ALA A 20 3.66 -20.08 -25.88
N SER A 21 3.96 -21.30 -25.45
CA SER A 21 3.38 -22.52 -26.01
C SER A 21 1.85 -22.54 -25.89
N TYR A 22 1.31 -22.10 -24.74
CA TYR A 22 -0.13 -21.98 -24.55
C TYR A 22 -0.79 -20.96 -25.49
N ALA A 23 -0.14 -19.81 -25.66
CA ALA A 23 -0.58 -18.75 -26.57
C ALA A 23 -0.36 -19.07 -28.06
N GLY A 24 0.15 -20.27 -28.39
CA GLY A 24 0.33 -20.75 -29.75
C GLY A 24 1.71 -20.48 -30.35
N PHE A 25 2.67 -20.04 -29.55
CA PHE A 25 4.07 -19.84 -29.93
C PHE A 25 4.90 -21.07 -29.50
N GLY A 26 4.91 -22.13 -30.30
CA GLY A 26 5.60 -23.38 -29.99
C GLY A 26 6.79 -23.69 -30.90
N GLY A 27 8.00 -23.76 -30.32
CA GLY A 27 9.20 -24.40 -30.91
C GLY A 27 10.55 -23.91 -30.34
N SER A 28 11.36 -24.84 -29.80
CA SER A 28 12.77 -24.68 -29.37
C SER A 28 13.67 -24.02 -30.45
N PRO A 29 14.83 -23.40 -30.14
CA PRO A 29 15.59 -22.50 -31.03
C PRO A 29 16.19 -23.09 -32.32
N THR A 30 15.81 -24.30 -32.76
CA THR A 30 16.49 -25.02 -33.85
C THR A 30 15.58 -25.52 -34.98
N SER A 31 14.34 -25.05 -35.13
CA SER A 31 13.51 -25.41 -36.29
C SER A 31 13.02 -24.19 -37.08
N SER A 32 13.64 -23.97 -38.22
CA SER A 32 13.14 -23.08 -39.26
C SER A 32 11.89 -23.67 -39.91
N SER A 33 10.69 -23.23 -39.51
CA SER A 33 9.50 -23.36 -40.36
C SER A 33 8.51 -22.23 -40.09
N SER A 34 8.30 -21.42 -41.13
CA SER A 34 7.49 -20.21 -41.16
C SER A 34 5.98 -20.47 -41.34
N ALA A 35 5.43 -21.52 -40.73
CA ALA A 35 4.07 -21.99 -41.07
C ALA A 35 3.16 -22.40 -39.89
N ALA A 36 3.57 -22.24 -38.63
CA ALA A 36 2.78 -22.67 -37.48
C ALA A 36 2.04 -21.54 -36.71
N ALA A 37 2.24 -20.27 -37.07
CA ALA A 37 1.73 -19.14 -36.27
C ALA A 37 0.29 -18.68 -36.62
N ASP A 38 -0.27 -19.06 -37.77
CA ASP A 38 -1.54 -18.48 -38.24
C ASP A 38 -2.79 -19.23 -37.74
N GLY A 39 -2.65 -20.41 -37.13
CA GLY A 39 -3.79 -21.24 -36.69
C GLY A 39 -4.23 -21.07 -35.23
N ALA A 40 -3.36 -20.59 -34.34
CA ALA A 40 -3.58 -20.65 -32.88
C ALA A 40 -3.72 -19.29 -32.18
N ILE A 41 -3.42 -18.19 -32.86
CA ILE A 41 -3.53 -16.80 -32.34
C ILE A 41 -4.99 -16.29 -32.35
N SER A 42 -5.92 -17.04 -32.94
CA SER A 42 -7.35 -16.67 -33.02
C SER A 42 -8.11 -16.63 -31.69
N ARG A 43 -7.45 -16.99 -30.57
CA ARG A 43 -8.04 -17.00 -29.22
C ARG A 43 -8.01 -15.65 -28.52
N PHE A 44 -7.21 -14.70 -28.99
CA PHE A 44 -7.06 -13.38 -28.38
C PHE A 44 -7.56 -12.29 -29.33
N PRO A 45 -8.06 -11.16 -28.79
CA PRO A 45 -8.33 -9.95 -29.58
C PRO A 45 -7.12 -9.55 -30.44
N ASN A 46 -7.34 -9.00 -31.63
CA ASN A 46 -6.27 -8.75 -32.63
C ASN A 46 -5.16 -7.83 -32.10
N ASP A 47 -5.49 -6.87 -31.25
CA ASP A 47 -4.57 -5.95 -30.57
C ASP A 47 -3.71 -6.68 -29.51
N VAL A 48 -4.34 -7.52 -28.69
CA VAL A 48 -3.65 -8.39 -27.71
C VAL A 48 -2.73 -9.38 -28.42
N ALA A 49 -3.21 -10.02 -29.49
CA ALA A 49 -2.43 -10.93 -30.32
C ALA A 49 -1.18 -10.28 -30.92
N LEU A 50 -1.30 -9.03 -31.41
CA LEU A 50 -0.17 -8.26 -31.92
C LEU A 50 0.81 -7.87 -30.82
N LEU A 51 0.32 -7.54 -29.63
CA LEU A 51 1.16 -7.21 -28.47
C LEU A 51 1.93 -8.44 -27.95
N LEU A 52 1.25 -9.58 -27.80
CA LEU A 52 1.88 -10.86 -27.45
C LEU A 52 2.92 -11.27 -28.50
N TYR A 53 2.63 -11.09 -29.79
CA TYR A 53 3.61 -11.31 -30.85
C TYR A 53 4.85 -10.41 -30.70
N GLY A 54 4.67 -9.10 -30.49
CA GLY A 54 5.79 -8.16 -30.32
C GLY A 54 6.66 -8.52 -29.11
N LEU A 55 6.03 -8.81 -27.97
CA LEU A 55 6.72 -9.21 -26.74
C LEU A 55 7.43 -10.55 -26.88
N TYR A 56 6.85 -11.51 -27.59
CA TYR A 56 7.50 -12.79 -27.88
C TYR A 56 8.76 -12.60 -28.73
N GLN A 57 8.71 -11.77 -29.78
CA GLN A 57 9.88 -11.44 -30.60
C GLN A 57 10.93 -10.67 -29.80
N GLN A 58 10.54 -9.70 -28.97
CA GLN A 58 11.47 -8.98 -28.10
C GLN A 58 12.13 -9.89 -27.06
N ALA A 59 11.40 -10.87 -26.52
CA ALA A 59 11.90 -11.83 -25.56
C ALA A 59 12.87 -12.86 -26.18
N THR A 60 12.60 -13.32 -27.40
CA THR A 60 13.36 -14.42 -28.04
C THR A 60 14.44 -13.96 -29.01
N VAL A 61 14.25 -12.81 -29.67
CA VAL A 61 15.14 -12.25 -30.70
C VAL A 61 15.80 -10.94 -30.24
N GLY A 62 15.13 -10.15 -29.40
CA GLY A 62 15.60 -8.84 -28.95
C GLY A 62 15.04 -7.68 -29.79
N PRO A 63 15.69 -6.50 -29.80
CA PRO A 63 15.19 -5.32 -30.51
C PRO A 63 14.94 -5.57 -32.01
N CYS A 64 13.89 -4.96 -32.55
CA CYS A 64 13.51 -5.14 -33.95
C CYS A 64 14.57 -4.53 -34.91
N ASN A 65 15.30 -5.40 -35.62
CA ASN A 65 16.30 -5.00 -36.63
C ASN A 65 15.80 -5.19 -38.07
N MET A 66 14.52 -5.53 -38.25
CA MET A 66 13.94 -5.79 -39.56
C MET A 66 13.59 -4.48 -40.27
N PRO A 67 13.88 -4.34 -41.59
CA PRO A 67 13.49 -3.15 -42.33
C PRO A 67 11.96 -3.02 -42.38
N LYS A 68 11.46 -1.79 -42.33
CA LYS A 68 10.03 -1.50 -42.35
C LYS A 68 9.37 -2.13 -43.61
N PRO A 69 8.31 -2.96 -43.46
CA PRO A 69 7.64 -3.60 -44.59
C PRO A 69 6.96 -2.57 -45.52
N ARG A 70 6.75 -2.94 -46.80
CA ARG A 70 6.01 -2.10 -47.75
C ARG A 70 4.52 -2.07 -47.41
N ALA A 71 3.86 -0.93 -47.65
CA ALA A 71 2.48 -0.66 -47.23
C ALA A 71 1.38 -1.56 -47.83
N TRP A 72 1.70 -2.48 -48.75
CA TRP A 72 0.73 -3.38 -49.38
C TRP A 72 0.47 -4.67 -48.58
N ASN A 73 1.12 -4.87 -47.43
CA ASN A 73 0.86 -5.97 -46.51
C ASN A 73 0.50 -5.46 -45.09
N PRO A 74 -0.79 -5.23 -44.79
CA PRO A 74 -1.25 -4.64 -43.52
C PRO A 74 -0.90 -5.46 -42.27
N VAL A 75 -0.85 -6.79 -42.40
CA VAL A 75 -0.57 -7.71 -41.29
C VAL A 75 0.91 -7.64 -40.91
N GLU A 76 1.80 -7.70 -41.89
CA GLU A 76 3.25 -7.55 -41.66
C GLU A 76 3.59 -6.16 -41.12
N HIS A 77 2.92 -5.11 -41.61
CA HIS A 77 3.12 -3.77 -41.05
C HIS A 77 2.69 -3.71 -39.57
N SER A 78 1.56 -4.32 -39.20
CA SER A 78 1.08 -4.32 -37.81
C SER A 78 2.00 -5.12 -36.88
N LYS A 79 2.46 -6.29 -37.33
CA LYS A 79 3.45 -7.11 -36.62
C LYS A 79 4.77 -6.36 -36.42
N TRP A 80 5.27 -5.69 -37.46
CA TRP A 80 6.48 -4.86 -37.38
C TRP A 80 6.30 -3.67 -36.44
N THR A 81 5.17 -2.95 -36.51
CA THR A 81 4.89 -1.79 -35.65
C THR A 81 4.86 -2.20 -34.18
N SER A 82 4.23 -3.33 -33.85
CA SER A 82 4.16 -3.85 -32.48
C SER A 82 5.56 -4.17 -31.93
N TRP A 83 6.38 -4.90 -32.69
CA TRP A 83 7.74 -5.26 -32.25
C TRP A 83 8.69 -4.06 -32.21
N ASN A 84 8.69 -3.22 -33.25
CA ASN A 84 9.53 -2.02 -33.29
C ASN A 84 9.16 -1.00 -32.21
N GLY A 85 7.89 -0.93 -31.80
CA GLY A 85 7.41 -0.06 -30.72
C GLY A 85 7.99 -0.40 -29.33
N LEU A 86 8.53 -1.61 -29.13
CA LEU A 86 9.14 -2.03 -27.87
C LEU A 86 10.58 -1.52 -27.69
N GLY A 87 11.21 -1.02 -28.76
CA GLY A 87 12.54 -0.42 -28.73
C GLY A 87 13.61 -1.33 -28.10
N ASN A 88 14.33 -0.78 -27.11
CA ASN A 88 15.44 -1.47 -26.42
C ASN A 88 14.99 -2.20 -25.14
N MET A 89 13.71 -2.57 -25.03
CA MET A 89 13.19 -3.32 -23.88
C MET A 89 14.00 -4.60 -23.63
N ALA A 90 14.35 -4.87 -22.37
CA ALA A 90 15.13 -6.04 -22.01
C ALA A 90 14.34 -7.35 -22.26
N SER A 91 15.00 -8.40 -22.75
CA SER A 91 14.36 -9.70 -23.02
C SER A 91 13.64 -10.26 -21.78
N THR A 92 14.21 -10.10 -20.58
CA THR A 92 13.60 -10.54 -19.32
C THR A 92 12.35 -9.74 -18.93
N GLU A 93 12.29 -8.46 -19.30
CA GLU A 93 11.13 -7.61 -19.12
C GLU A 93 10.02 -7.98 -20.10
N ALA A 94 10.38 -8.23 -21.37
CA ALA A 94 9.46 -8.73 -22.37
C ALA A 94 8.85 -10.10 -22.00
N MET A 95 9.64 -11.02 -21.43
CA MET A 95 9.16 -12.31 -20.92
C MET A 95 8.14 -12.14 -19.78
N ARG A 96 8.38 -11.19 -18.86
CA ARG A 96 7.48 -10.94 -17.72
C ARG A 96 6.19 -10.28 -18.18
N LEU A 97 6.26 -9.30 -19.07
CA LEU A 97 5.10 -8.63 -19.65
C LEU A 97 4.25 -9.60 -20.48
N PHE A 98 4.88 -10.48 -21.25
CA PHE A 98 4.17 -11.52 -22.01
C PHE A 98 3.33 -12.41 -21.08
N VAL A 99 3.94 -12.94 -20.01
CA VAL A 99 3.23 -13.80 -19.04
C VAL A 99 2.15 -13.01 -18.30
N LYS A 100 2.41 -11.75 -17.93
CA LYS A 100 1.45 -10.89 -17.24
C LYS A 100 0.21 -10.61 -18.09
N ILE A 101 0.40 -10.25 -19.36
CA ILE A 101 -0.71 -10.00 -20.29
C ILE A 101 -1.50 -11.29 -20.55
N LEU A 102 -0.81 -12.44 -20.69
CA LEU A 102 -1.49 -13.72 -20.82
C LEU A 102 -2.32 -14.09 -19.57
N GLU A 103 -1.82 -13.78 -18.37
CA GLU A 103 -2.54 -13.99 -17.11
C GLU A 103 -3.74 -13.06 -16.93
N GLU A 104 -3.66 -11.83 -17.45
CA GLU A 104 -4.77 -10.89 -17.47
C GLU A 104 -5.89 -11.35 -18.44
N GLU A 105 -5.51 -11.92 -19.59
CA GLU A 105 -6.45 -12.33 -20.65
C GLU A 105 -7.04 -13.73 -20.41
N ASP A 106 -6.26 -14.70 -19.93
CA ASP A 106 -6.75 -16.04 -19.56
C ASP A 106 -6.09 -16.53 -18.26
N PRO A 107 -6.67 -16.22 -17.09
CA PRO A 107 -6.16 -16.65 -15.78
C PRO A 107 -6.07 -18.18 -15.60
N SER A 108 -6.73 -18.96 -16.46
CA SER A 108 -6.76 -20.42 -16.39
C SER A 108 -5.68 -21.11 -17.25
N TRP A 109 -4.85 -20.35 -17.97
CA TRP A 109 -3.88 -20.89 -18.92
C TRP A 109 -2.98 -21.98 -18.30
N TYR A 110 -2.52 -21.77 -17.07
CA TYR A 110 -1.57 -22.65 -16.39
C TYR A 110 -2.16 -24.04 -16.06
N SER A 111 -3.46 -24.12 -15.74
CA SER A 111 -4.14 -25.40 -15.52
C SER A 111 -4.25 -26.26 -16.78
N ARG A 112 -4.14 -25.64 -17.97
CA ARG A 112 -4.26 -26.31 -19.26
C ARG A 112 -2.91 -26.72 -19.87
N VAL A 113 -1.81 -26.17 -19.35
CA VAL A 113 -0.42 -26.52 -19.77
C VAL A 113 0.15 -27.68 -18.94
N ALA A 114 -0.43 -27.95 -17.76
CA ALA A 114 0.06 -28.97 -16.83
C ALA A 114 -0.10 -30.43 -17.32
N ASP A 115 -0.84 -30.69 -18.41
CA ASP A 115 -1.07 -32.04 -18.95
C ASP A 115 -0.04 -32.50 -20.00
N THR A 116 0.90 -31.66 -20.42
CA THR A 116 2.03 -32.11 -21.26
C THR A 116 3.21 -32.55 -20.40
N LYS A 117 3.11 -33.73 -19.78
CA LYS A 117 4.29 -34.47 -19.35
C LYS A 117 4.98 -35.05 -20.58
N VAL A 118 6.19 -34.58 -20.85
CA VAL A 118 7.16 -35.31 -21.67
C VAL A 118 7.68 -36.45 -20.81
N GLU A 119 7.25 -37.68 -21.09
CA GLU A 119 7.94 -38.88 -20.59
C GLU A 119 9.02 -39.31 -21.59
N PRO A 120 10.17 -39.81 -21.10
CA PRO A 120 11.21 -40.37 -21.95
C PRO A 120 10.75 -41.72 -22.51
N VAL A 121 11.09 -41.92 -23.79
CA VAL A 121 10.88 -43.15 -24.56
C VAL A 121 11.46 -44.36 -23.83
N ILE A 122 10.60 -45.33 -23.49
CA ILE A 122 10.95 -46.74 -23.40
C ILE A 122 9.77 -47.55 -23.94
N ASP A 123 10.03 -48.34 -24.97
CA ASP A 123 9.09 -49.26 -25.62
C ASP A 123 8.52 -50.32 -24.66
N VAL A 124 7.24 -50.69 -24.83
CA VAL A 124 6.75 -52.07 -25.08
C VAL A 124 5.20 -52.14 -25.00
N GLU A 125 4.62 -52.44 -26.16
CA GLU A 125 3.43 -53.23 -26.52
C GLU A 125 2.16 -53.35 -25.63
N MET A 126 1.07 -52.85 -26.22
CA MET A 126 -0.27 -53.46 -26.45
C MET A 126 -1.00 -54.21 -25.32
N ASN A 127 -2.14 -53.66 -24.89
CA ASN A 127 -3.48 -54.19 -25.27
C ASN A 127 -4.63 -53.33 -24.68
N ASN A 128 -5.60 -53.01 -25.55
CA ASN A 128 -6.94 -52.51 -25.22
C ASN A 128 -7.91 -53.71 -25.34
N PRO A 129 -9.10 -53.75 -24.69
CA PRO A 129 -10.27 -53.09 -25.31
C PRO A 129 -11.44 -52.62 -24.38
N ASN A 130 -12.21 -51.65 -24.93
CA ASN A 130 -13.69 -51.44 -24.92
C ASN A 130 -14.46 -51.11 -23.60
N VAL A 131 -15.13 -49.93 -23.46
CA VAL A 131 -16.47 -49.49 -23.98
C VAL A 131 -17.62 -50.18 -23.20
N GLU A 132 -18.67 -49.59 -22.56
CA GLU A 132 -19.43 -48.33 -22.69
C GLU A 132 -20.41 -48.10 -21.50
N SER A 133 -20.82 -46.83 -21.29
CA SER A 133 -22.14 -46.26 -20.87
C SER A 133 -22.88 -46.61 -19.56
N ILE A 134 -23.37 -45.59 -18.82
CA ILE A 134 -24.80 -45.20 -18.63
C ILE A 134 -24.93 -44.02 -17.63
N SER A 135 -25.90 -43.14 -17.91
CA SER A 135 -26.31 -41.84 -17.33
C SER A 135 -27.07 -41.90 -15.97
N PRO A 136 -27.39 -40.73 -15.33
CA PRO A 136 -27.74 -40.60 -13.90
C PRO A 136 -29.25 -40.43 -13.62
N PRO A 137 -29.66 -40.32 -12.34
CA PRO A 137 -30.77 -39.42 -12.01
C PRO A 137 -30.64 -38.57 -10.72
N GLU A 138 -31.56 -37.61 -10.65
CA GLU A 138 -31.70 -36.40 -9.84
C GLU A 138 -32.21 -36.53 -8.38
N GLU A 139 -32.07 -35.37 -7.71
CA GLU A 139 -32.65 -34.76 -6.49
C GLU A 139 -33.94 -35.30 -5.84
N ILE A 140 -34.00 -35.27 -4.50
CA ILE A 140 -35.23 -35.15 -3.68
C ILE A 140 -34.97 -34.33 -2.38
N TYR A 141 -35.78 -33.30 -2.13
CA TYR A 141 -35.95 -32.55 -0.85
C TYR A 141 -36.90 -33.29 0.13
N PRO A 142 -36.99 -32.87 1.42
CA PRO A 142 -38.35 -32.71 1.97
C PRO A 142 -38.59 -31.49 2.89
N GLU A 143 -39.84 -31.01 2.83
CA GLU A 143 -40.47 -29.98 3.66
C GLU A 143 -41.15 -30.53 4.95
N THR A 144 -41.48 -29.56 5.82
CA THR A 144 -42.06 -29.51 7.17
C THR A 144 -43.45 -30.13 7.45
N LYS A 145 -43.71 -30.50 8.72
CA LYS A 145 -45.05 -30.56 9.36
C LYS A 145 -45.04 -30.07 10.82
N THR A 146 -46.08 -29.30 11.17
CA THR A 146 -46.49 -28.70 12.45
C THR A 146 -47.22 -29.65 13.42
N ILE A 147 -47.07 -29.47 14.75
CA ILE A 147 -48.02 -29.90 15.82
C ILE A 147 -48.01 -28.86 16.98
N SER A 148 -49.18 -28.63 17.58
CA SER A 148 -49.54 -27.62 18.60
C SER A 148 -49.55 -28.12 20.06
N THR A 149 -49.20 -27.23 21.00
CA THR A 149 -49.67 -26.98 22.41
C THR A 149 -50.11 -28.12 23.36
N GLU A 150 -49.50 -28.23 24.56
CA GLU A 150 -50.13 -27.98 25.90
C GLU A 150 -49.16 -28.13 27.11
N ASN A 151 -49.26 -27.16 28.04
CA ASN A 151 -48.86 -27.02 29.46
C ASN A 151 -47.93 -28.01 30.21
N GLY A 152 -46.88 -27.42 30.85
CA GLY A 152 -46.70 -27.46 32.32
C GLY A 152 -45.66 -28.41 32.94
N SER A 153 -44.49 -27.89 33.35
CA SER A 153 -43.93 -27.98 34.73
C SER A 153 -42.42 -27.69 34.76
N VAL A 154 -41.98 -27.15 35.90
CA VAL A 154 -40.65 -26.69 36.25
C VAL A 154 -39.81 -27.85 36.80
N LEU A 155 -38.57 -28.05 36.32
CA LEU A 155 -37.36 -28.17 37.15
C LEU A 155 -36.05 -28.22 36.33
N GLU A 156 -35.06 -27.52 36.90
CA GLU A 156 -33.63 -27.35 36.61
C GLU A 156 -32.86 -28.42 35.79
N THR A 157 -32.01 -27.93 34.88
CA THR A 157 -30.61 -28.37 34.80
C THR A 157 -29.70 -27.17 34.59
N GLN A 158 -28.84 -26.92 35.59
CA GLN A 158 -27.73 -25.98 35.55
C GLN A 158 -26.67 -26.38 34.51
N ASP A 159 -25.89 -25.37 34.12
CA ASP A 159 -24.54 -25.41 33.57
C ASP A 159 -24.31 -25.96 32.17
N LYS A 160 -24.12 -25.02 31.23
CA LYS A 160 -22.78 -24.74 30.70
C LYS A 160 -22.65 -23.24 30.45
N ASP A 161 -21.97 -22.55 31.35
CA ASP A 161 -21.36 -21.26 31.05
C ASP A 161 -20.45 -21.45 29.82
N VAL A 162 -20.91 -20.98 28.67
CA VAL A 162 -20.03 -20.69 27.55
C VAL A 162 -19.26 -19.45 27.97
N ILE A 163 -18.06 -19.66 28.51
CA ILE A 163 -17.08 -18.58 28.70
C ILE A 163 -16.81 -18.03 27.30
N MET A 164 -17.51 -16.95 26.93
CA MET A 164 -17.14 -16.13 25.79
C MET A 164 -15.79 -15.49 26.11
N GLU A 165 -14.73 -15.96 25.45
CA GLU A 165 -13.44 -15.26 25.41
C GLU A 165 -13.63 -13.92 24.68
N GLY A 166 -14.15 -12.92 25.41
CA GLY A 166 -14.16 -11.52 24.96
C GLY A 166 -12.78 -10.88 25.08
N LEU A 167 -12.69 -9.59 24.74
CA LEU A 167 -11.48 -8.76 24.78
C LEU A 167 -10.78 -8.69 26.17
N GLY A 168 -11.41 -9.23 27.22
CA GLY A 168 -10.83 -9.41 28.55
C GLY A 168 -9.85 -10.58 28.70
N SER A 169 -9.68 -11.44 27.67
CA SER A 169 -8.70 -12.54 27.68
C SER A 169 -7.28 -12.11 27.24
N VAL A 170 -7.08 -10.86 26.82
CA VAL A 170 -5.76 -10.33 26.39
C VAL A 170 -4.90 -10.01 27.61
N GLY A 171 -4.25 -11.05 28.15
CA GLY A 171 -3.39 -10.93 29.33
C GLY A 171 -1.97 -10.43 29.07
N VAL A 172 -1.58 -10.24 27.80
CA VAL A 172 -0.18 -9.94 27.43
C VAL A 172 -0.07 -8.53 26.84
N TYR A 173 0.81 -7.73 27.44
CA TYR A 173 1.13 -6.38 26.98
C TYR A 173 2.10 -6.42 25.80
N ASP A 174 2.02 -5.42 24.94
CA ASP A 174 2.93 -5.17 23.80
C ASP A 174 3.08 -6.36 22.85
N GLN A 175 2.04 -7.19 22.75
CA GLN A 175 1.98 -8.31 21.83
C GLN A 175 0.67 -8.29 21.08
N TRP A 176 0.78 -8.44 19.76
CA TRP A 176 -0.38 -8.61 18.90
C TRP A 176 -0.93 -10.03 19.04
N ILE A 177 -2.23 -10.11 19.31
CA ILE A 177 -2.98 -11.35 19.28
C ILE A 177 -4.07 -11.28 18.21
N ALA A 178 -4.41 -12.43 17.63
CA ALA A 178 -5.55 -12.55 16.71
C ALA A 178 -6.69 -13.25 17.44
N PRO A 179 -7.62 -12.51 18.08
CA PRO A 179 -8.70 -13.15 18.82
C PRO A 179 -9.70 -13.82 17.87
N SER A 180 -10.43 -14.80 18.40
CA SER A 180 -11.56 -15.40 17.70
C SER A 180 -12.66 -14.37 17.53
N VAL A 181 -13.09 -14.15 16.29
CA VAL A 181 -14.22 -13.27 15.97
C VAL A 181 -15.36 -14.09 15.37
N SER A 182 -16.58 -13.66 15.63
CA SER A 182 -17.81 -14.32 15.19
C SER A 182 -18.60 -13.44 14.21
N GLY A 183 -19.70 -13.97 13.67
CA GLY A 183 -20.62 -13.21 12.82
C GLY A 183 -20.20 -13.08 11.35
N GLN A 184 -20.82 -12.13 10.64
CA GLN A 184 -20.63 -11.96 9.20
C GLN A 184 -19.34 -11.19 8.91
N ARG A 185 -18.22 -11.90 8.86
CA ARG A 185 -16.91 -11.27 8.65
C ARG A 185 -16.86 -10.53 7.29
N PRO A 186 -16.37 -9.28 7.27
CA PRO A 186 -16.14 -8.53 6.04
C PRO A 186 -15.17 -9.23 5.09
N ARG A 187 -15.31 -8.93 3.79
CA ARG A 187 -14.31 -9.32 2.78
C ARG A 187 -12.94 -8.74 3.11
N PRO A 188 -11.84 -9.47 2.82
CA PRO A 188 -10.48 -8.94 2.91
C PRO A 188 -10.32 -7.64 2.13
N ARG A 189 -9.67 -6.63 2.71
CA ARG A 189 -9.59 -5.29 2.10
C ARG A 189 -8.41 -4.50 2.64
N TYR A 190 -8.05 -3.44 1.93
CA TYR A 190 -7.11 -2.41 2.38
C TYR A 190 -7.65 -1.03 1.96
N GLU A 191 -7.08 0.05 2.51
CA GLU A 191 -7.47 1.44 2.24
C GLU A 191 -8.97 1.73 2.53
N HIS A 192 -9.52 1.08 3.54
CA HIS A 192 -10.86 1.34 4.04
C HIS A 192 -10.81 2.39 5.15
N GLY A 193 -11.90 3.12 5.34
CA GLY A 193 -12.06 3.98 6.51
C GLY A 193 -12.49 3.14 7.71
N ALA A 194 -11.95 3.46 8.88
CA ALA A 194 -12.35 2.84 10.14
C ALA A 194 -12.45 3.88 11.26
N ALA A 195 -13.48 3.77 12.10
CA ALA A 195 -13.66 4.63 13.26
C ALA A 195 -14.35 3.86 14.39
N VAL A 196 -14.03 4.22 15.64
CA VAL A 196 -14.70 3.68 16.82
C VAL A 196 -15.74 4.67 17.31
N LEU A 197 -16.95 4.16 17.54
CA LEU A 197 -18.07 4.90 18.11
C LEU A 197 -18.83 3.98 19.07
N GLN A 198 -18.98 4.40 20.33
CA GLN A 198 -19.69 3.65 21.38
C GLN A 198 -19.26 2.17 21.45
N GLU A 199 -17.95 1.91 21.58
CA GLU A 199 -17.36 0.56 21.69
C GLU A 199 -17.58 -0.35 20.46
N LYS A 200 -17.97 0.24 19.33
CA LYS A 200 -18.11 -0.47 18.06
C LYS A 200 -17.14 0.12 17.06
N MET A 201 -16.41 -0.75 16.38
CA MET A 201 -15.55 -0.36 15.26
C MET A 201 -16.38 -0.47 13.98
N TYR A 202 -16.58 0.67 13.32
CA TYR A 202 -17.20 0.75 12.01
C TYR A 202 -16.12 0.77 10.94
N ILE A 203 -16.31 0.01 9.87
CA ILE A 203 -15.48 0.07 8.68
C ILE A 203 -16.36 0.34 7.45
N TYR A 204 -15.86 1.17 6.55
CA TYR A 204 -16.52 1.46 5.28
C TYR A 204 -15.53 1.38 4.12
N GLY A 205 -16.02 0.88 2.99
CA GLY A 205 -15.28 0.85 1.74
C GLY A 205 -14.00 0.01 1.77
N GLY A 206 -12.97 0.49 1.07
CA GLY A 206 -11.71 -0.19 0.80
C GLY A 206 -11.66 -0.83 -0.57
N SER A 207 -10.50 -1.36 -0.91
CA SER A 207 -10.24 -2.03 -2.20
C SER A 207 -9.99 -3.52 -2.02
N HIS A 208 -10.50 -4.32 -2.95
CA HIS A 208 -10.24 -5.76 -3.05
C HIS A 208 -10.17 -6.16 -4.53
N ASN A 209 -9.02 -6.71 -4.97
CA ASN A 209 -8.77 -7.06 -6.37
C ASN A 209 -9.06 -5.90 -7.34
N GLY A 210 -8.62 -4.68 -6.98
CA GLY A 210 -8.83 -3.48 -7.78
C GLY A 210 -10.28 -2.97 -7.81
N ARG A 211 -11.20 -3.56 -7.03
CA ARG A 211 -12.58 -3.10 -6.92
C ARG A 211 -12.80 -2.41 -5.59
N TYR A 212 -13.37 -1.22 -5.65
CA TYR A 212 -13.83 -0.52 -4.45
C TYR A 212 -15.07 -1.18 -3.87
N LEU A 213 -15.15 -1.14 -2.55
CA LEU A 213 -16.24 -1.67 -1.75
C LEU A 213 -17.12 -0.51 -1.26
N SER A 214 -18.38 -0.80 -0.94
CA SER A 214 -19.35 0.18 -0.41
C SER A 214 -20.11 -0.33 0.80
N GLU A 215 -19.64 -1.43 1.41
CA GLU A 215 -20.30 -2.02 2.56
C GLU A 215 -19.87 -1.35 3.87
N LEU A 216 -20.87 -1.00 4.69
CA LEU A 216 -20.67 -0.62 6.09
C LEU A 216 -20.77 -1.87 6.95
N GLN A 217 -19.68 -2.17 7.67
CA GLN A 217 -19.56 -3.33 8.54
C GLN A 217 -19.20 -2.83 9.93
N VAL A 218 -19.74 -3.49 10.95
CA VAL A 218 -19.50 -3.12 12.35
C VAL A 218 -19.00 -4.33 13.13
N LEU A 219 -17.92 -4.13 13.87
CA LEU A 219 -17.41 -5.07 14.87
C LEU A 219 -17.78 -4.55 16.24
N ASP A 220 -18.59 -5.33 16.96
CA ASP A 220 -18.80 -5.12 18.38
C ASP A 220 -17.51 -5.48 19.13
N LEU A 221 -16.87 -4.51 19.79
CA LEU A 221 -15.60 -4.76 20.47
C LEU A 221 -15.78 -5.50 21.80
N LYS A 222 -17.00 -5.59 22.36
CA LYS A 222 -17.22 -6.39 23.57
C LYS A 222 -17.33 -7.87 23.23
N SER A 223 -18.13 -8.20 22.23
CA SER A 223 -18.39 -9.59 21.84
C SER A 223 -17.49 -10.11 20.72
N LEU A 224 -16.70 -9.24 20.09
CA LEU A 224 -15.91 -9.53 18.89
C LEU A 224 -16.75 -10.15 17.77
N THR A 225 -17.95 -9.59 17.56
CA THR A 225 -18.90 -10.08 16.56
C THR A 225 -19.05 -9.06 15.42
N TRP A 226 -18.83 -9.53 14.20
CA TRP A 226 -19.09 -8.76 12.99
C TRP A 226 -20.57 -8.83 12.59
N SER A 227 -21.09 -7.69 12.16
CA SER A 227 -22.39 -7.61 11.50
C SER A 227 -22.36 -6.58 10.38
N LYS A 228 -23.15 -6.83 9.35
CA LYS A 228 -23.37 -5.89 8.26
C LYS A 228 -24.48 -4.92 8.63
N VAL A 229 -24.25 -3.64 8.39
CA VAL A 229 -25.28 -2.61 8.60
C VAL A 229 -26.03 -2.38 7.30
N GLU A 230 -27.35 -2.59 7.32
CA GLU A 230 -28.21 -2.23 6.21
C GLU A 230 -28.49 -0.73 6.22
N THR A 231 -27.77 -0.01 5.36
CA THR A 231 -27.83 1.44 5.31
C THR A 231 -28.92 1.93 4.37
N LYS A 232 -29.64 2.96 4.79
CA LYS A 232 -30.59 3.69 3.95
C LYS A 232 -29.95 4.99 3.46
N ALA A 233 -30.29 5.37 2.23
CA ALA A 233 -29.98 6.69 1.74
C ALA A 233 -31.05 7.66 2.23
N SER A 234 -30.67 8.70 2.97
CA SER A 234 -31.58 9.82 3.22
C SER A 234 -31.49 10.79 2.04
N ALA A 235 -32.63 11.06 1.38
CA ALA A 235 -32.70 12.19 0.45
C ALA A 235 -32.49 13.44 1.30
N GLY A 236 -31.45 14.22 1.00
CA GLY A 236 -31.24 15.50 1.67
C GLY A 236 -32.51 16.33 1.65
N THR A 237 -32.72 17.17 2.67
CA THR A 237 -33.92 18.01 2.90
C THR A 237 -34.29 18.95 1.73
N PHE A 238 -33.51 18.98 0.65
CA PHE A 238 -33.66 19.90 -0.47
C PHE A 238 -33.81 19.25 -1.85
N ASP A 239 -33.77 17.92 -1.98
CA ASP A 239 -34.11 17.25 -3.25
C ASP A 239 -34.57 15.78 -3.07
N PRO A 240 -35.89 15.51 -3.13
CA PRO A 240 -36.46 14.17 -2.98
C PRO A 240 -36.06 13.17 -4.09
N SER A 241 -35.39 13.63 -5.16
CA SER A 241 -35.00 12.79 -6.30
C SER A 241 -33.59 12.16 -6.18
N SER A 242 -32.81 12.56 -5.18
CA SER A 242 -31.44 12.07 -4.97
C SER A 242 -31.37 11.08 -3.80
N ALA A 243 -31.84 9.85 -4.01
CA ALA A 243 -31.47 8.77 -3.11
C ALA A 243 -29.94 8.59 -3.18
N VAL A 244 -29.22 9.06 -2.15
CA VAL A 244 -27.76 8.97 -2.04
C VAL A 244 -27.33 7.53 -1.80
N SER A 245 -27.21 6.74 -2.87
CA SER A 245 -26.42 5.51 -2.82
C SER A 245 -24.95 5.90 -2.61
N LEU A 246 -24.33 5.40 -1.55
CA LEU A 246 -22.93 5.71 -1.26
C LEU A 246 -22.04 4.97 -2.28
N ALA A 247 -21.37 5.74 -3.14
CA ALA A 247 -20.47 5.19 -4.14
C ALA A 247 -19.34 4.38 -3.47
N PRO A 248 -18.99 3.20 -4.03
CA PRO A 248 -17.82 2.46 -3.57
C PRO A 248 -16.55 3.30 -3.60
N CYS A 249 -15.77 3.28 -2.52
CA CYS A 249 -14.56 4.09 -2.40
C CYS A 249 -13.43 3.43 -1.60
N ALA A 250 -12.21 3.92 -1.80
CA ALA A 250 -11.02 3.56 -1.04
C ALA A 250 -10.13 4.80 -0.80
N GLY A 251 -9.25 4.75 0.19
CA GLY A 251 -8.35 5.85 0.55
C GLY A 251 -9.03 7.07 1.17
N HIS A 252 -10.28 6.92 1.63
CA HIS A 252 -11.04 7.93 2.37
C HIS A 252 -10.72 7.86 3.87
N SER A 253 -11.09 8.90 4.59
CA SER A 253 -11.03 8.92 6.06
C SER A 253 -12.44 8.78 6.64
N LEU A 254 -12.55 7.98 7.70
CA LEU A 254 -13.76 7.83 8.50
C LEU A 254 -13.44 8.29 9.92
N ILE A 255 -14.20 9.26 10.44
CA ILE A 255 -13.94 9.93 11.71
C ILE A 255 -15.20 9.87 12.55
N SER A 256 -15.08 9.57 13.85
CA SER A 256 -16.19 9.75 14.79
C SER A 256 -16.27 11.22 15.23
N TRP A 257 -17.46 11.80 15.15
CA TRP A 257 -17.73 13.15 15.64
C TRP A 257 -19.10 13.17 16.31
N GLY A 258 -19.12 13.49 17.60
CA GLY A 258 -20.31 13.34 18.43
C GLY A 258 -20.81 11.89 18.45
N ASP A 259 -22.07 11.69 18.09
CA ASP A 259 -22.75 10.41 18.00
C ASP A 259 -22.85 9.87 16.56
N LYS A 260 -22.05 10.42 15.64
CA LYS A 260 -22.10 10.12 14.21
C LYS A 260 -20.72 9.82 13.64
N LEU A 261 -20.71 9.35 12.39
CA LEU A 261 -19.49 9.15 11.61
C LEU A 261 -19.45 10.11 10.43
N ILE A 262 -18.31 10.77 10.24
CA ILE A 262 -18.03 11.61 9.09
C ILE A 262 -17.10 10.85 8.15
N MET A 263 -17.50 10.75 6.88
CA MET A 263 -16.70 10.20 5.79
C MET A 263 -16.29 11.32 4.85
N ILE A 264 -15.00 11.40 4.54
CA ILE A 264 -14.44 12.49 3.75
C ILE A 264 -13.31 11.99 2.83
N ALA A 265 -13.22 12.60 1.65
CA ALA A 265 -12.25 12.28 0.60
C ALA A 265 -12.31 10.80 0.15
N GLY A 266 -11.23 10.31 -0.46
CA GLY A 266 -11.10 9.00 -1.07
C GLY A 266 -11.43 8.95 -2.55
N HIS A 267 -10.92 7.90 -3.20
CA HIS A 267 -11.16 7.61 -4.60
C HIS A 267 -12.47 6.86 -4.76
N THR A 268 -13.30 7.36 -5.66
CA THR A 268 -14.52 6.73 -6.16
C THR A 268 -14.36 6.41 -7.64
N LYS A 269 -15.18 5.48 -8.15
CA LYS A 269 -15.21 5.19 -9.60
C LYS A 269 -15.71 6.40 -10.41
N ASP A 270 -16.73 7.06 -9.89
CA ASP A 270 -17.24 8.31 -10.44
C ASP A 270 -16.47 9.44 -9.75
N THR A 271 -15.47 9.98 -10.45
CA THR A 271 -14.58 11.01 -9.91
C THR A 271 -15.33 12.31 -9.72
N SER A 272 -15.49 12.75 -8.47
CA SER A 272 -15.81 14.13 -8.15
C SER A 272 -14.58 15.01 -8.37
N GLU A 273 -14.77 16.25 -8.79
CA GLU A 273 -13.68 17.24 -8.86
C GLU A 273 -13.26 17.70 -7.45
N THR A 274 -14.19 17.74 -6.50
CA THR A 274 -13.97 18.25 -5.14
C THR A 274 -14.29 17.20 -4.07
N VAL A 275 -13.70 17.36 -2.90
CA VAL A 275 -13.97 16.53 -1.73
C VAL A 275 -15.43 16.72 -1.27
N ALA A 276 -16.14 15.61 -1.16
CA ALA A 276 -17.47 15.56 -0.56
C ALA A 276 -17.38 15.11 0.90
N VAL A 277 -18.30 15.64 1.73
CA VAL A 277 -18.46 15.26 3.13
C VAL A 277 -19.77 14.50 3.28
N LYS A 278 -19.71 13.30 3.86
CA LYS A 278 -20.89 12.49 4.13
C LYS A 278 -20.96 12.14 5.61
N GLU A 279 -22.17 12.09 6.13
CA GLU A 279 -22.43 11.73 7.52
C GLU A 279 -23.22 10.43 7.57
N PHE A 280 -22.86 9.56 8.50
CA PHE A 280 -23.62 8.39 8.85
C PHE A 280 -24.16 8.52 10.27
N ASP A 281 -25.47 8.36 10.38
CA ASP A 281 -26.18 8.29 11.66
C ASP A 281 -26.41 6.80 12.03
N PRO A 282 -25.79 6.30 13.11
CA PRO A 282 -25.91 4.91 13.53
C PRO A 282 -27.27 4.57 14.15
N TYR A 283 -28.06 5.54 14.60
CA TYR A 283 -29.37 5.30 15.19
C TYR A 283 -30.44 5.06 14.12
N THR A 284 -30.39 5.85 13.05
CA THR A 284 -31.33 5.71 11.92
C THR A 284 -30.79 4.80 10.82
N CYS A 285 -29.52 4.42 10.89
CA CYS A 285 -28.78 3.71 9.84
C CYS A 285 -28.82 4.44 8.49
N THR A 286 -28.76 5.77 8.51
CA THR A 286 -28.86 6.58 7.29
C THR A 286 -27.57 7.30 6.97
N TRP A 287 -27.20 7.29 5.69
CA TRP A 287 -26.23 8.22 5.14
C TRP A 287 -26.90 9.49 4.66
N SER A 288 -26.24 10.62 4.89
CA SER A 288 -26.60 11.94 4.35
C SER A 288 -25.36 12.61 3.76
N SER A 289 -25.55 13.43 2.72
CA SER A 289 -24.48 14.29 2.21
C SER A 289 -24.54 15.63 2.92
N LEU A 290 -23.44 16.04 3.55
CA LEU A 290 -23.36 17.35 4.19
C LEU A 290 -22.91 18.38 3.15
N ARG A 291 -23.66 19.47 3.03
CA ARG A 291 -23.25 20.59 2.19
C ARG A 291 -22.16 21.36 2.92
N ALA A 292 -20.95 21.32 2.37
CA ALA A 292 -19.87 22.20 2.78
C ALA A 292 -19.86 23.48 1.94
N TYR A 293 -19.40 24.58 2.53
CA TYR A 293 -19.27 25.89 1.93
C TYR A 293 -17.78 26.29 1.84
N GLY A 294 -17.48 27.38 1.14
CA GLY A 294 -16.10 27.79 0.90
C GLY A 294 -15.47 27.02 -0.28
N LYS A 295 -14.14 27.07 -0.36
CA LYS A 295 -13.37 26.48 -1.46
C LYS A 295 -12.99 25.04 -1.12
N ALA A 296 -13.85 24.09 -1.51
CA ALA A 296 -13.58 22.69 -1.26
C ALA A 296 -12.29 22.22 -1.97
N PRO A 297 -11.44 21.42 -1.31
CA PRO A 297 -10.24 20.88 -1.91
C PRO A 297 -10.54 19.94 -3.08
N VAL A 298 -9.56 19.77 -3.97
CA VAL A 298 -9.62 18.75 -5.02
C VAL A 298 -9.82 17.36 -4.42
N SER A 299 -10.65 16.55 -5.06
CA SER A 299 -10.86 15.15 -4.69
C SER A 299 -9.54 14.38 -4.70
N ARG A 300 -9.30 13.59 -3.65
CA ARG A 300 -8.02 12.96 -3.37
C ARG A 300 -8.19 11.69 -2.54
N GLY A 301 -7.21 10.80 -2.58
CA GLY A 301 -7.11 9.64 -1.70
C GLY A 301 -5.74 9.55 -1.02
N GLY A 302 -5.67 8.80 0.08
CA GLY A 302 -4.43 8.63 0.84
C GLY A 302 -3.97 9.90 1.58
N GLN A 303 -4.86 10.89 1.71
CA GLN A 303 -4.70 12.02 2.63
C GLN A 303 -4.77 11.56 4.09
N SER A 304 -4.22 12.36 5.00
CA SER A 304 -4.57 12.28 6.41
C SER A 304 -5.68 13.27 6.74
N VAL A 305 -6.54 12.90 7.68
CA VAL A 305 -7.56 13.79 8.27
C VAL A 305 -7.56 13.58 9.77
N THR A 306 -7.40 14.67 10.52
CA THR A 306 -7.37 14.66 11.99
C THR A 306 -8.42 15.61 12.53
N LEU A 307 -9.12 15.20 13.59
CA LEU A 307 -10.05 16.06 14.31
C LEU A 307 -9.28 16.88 15.35
N VAL A 308 -9.44 18.21 15.31
CA VAL A 308 -8.89 19.18 16.28
C VAL A 308 -10.03 20.03 16.76
N GLY A 309 -10.42 19.89 18.03
CA GLY A 309 -11.65 20.49 18.56
C GLY A 309 -12.87 20.15 17.70
N THR A 310 -13.41 21.14 17.00
CA THR A 310 -14.56 21.03 16.08
C THR A 310 -14.19 21.11 14.60
N SER A 311 -12.89 21.04 14.28
CA SER A 311 -12.39 21.18 12.91
C SER A 311 -11.69 19.92 12.42
N LEU A 312 -11.88 19.57 11.14
CA LEU A 312 -11.09 18.54 10.46
C LEU A 312 -9.93 19.18 9.74
N VAL A 313 -8.71 18.79 10.09
CA VAL A 313 -7.47 19.20 9.42
C VAL A 313 -7.04 18.10 8.45
N MET A 314 -7.02 18.42 7.16
CA MET A 314 -6.65 17.53 6.07
C MET A 314 -5.30 17.92 5.47
N PHE A 315 -4.42 16.95 5.25
CA PHE A 315 -3.11 17.18 4.65
C PHE A 315 -2.78 16.17 3.55
N GLY A 316 -2.22 16.68 2.45
CA GLY A 316 -1.63 15.90 1.35
C GLY A 316 -2.60 14.97 0.63
N GLY A 317 -2.10 13.80 0.22
CA GLY A 317 -2.84 12.81 -0.58
C GLY A 317 -2.44 12.82 -2.06
N GLU A 318 -3.20 12.10 -2.87
CA GLU A 318 -3.04 12.00 -4.33
C GLU A 318 -4.37 12.31 -5.02
N ASP A 319 -4.36 13.18 -6.03
CA ASP A 319 -5.56 13.51 -6.81
C ASP A 319 -5.82 12.51 -7.95
N ALA A 320 -6.92 12.70 -8.68
CA ALA A 320 -7.28 11.85 -9.82
C ALA A 320 -6.27 11.88 -10.98
N THR A 321 -5.40 12.89 -11.05
CA THR A 321 -4.32 13.01 -12.04
C THR A 321 -3.03 12.33 -11.61
N ARG A 322 -3.04 11.65 -10.45
CA ARG A 322 -1.87 11.07 -9.77
C ARG A 322 -0.85 12.09 -9.32
N SER A 323 -1.29 13.34 -9.14
CA SER A 323 -0.47 14.39 -8.56
C SER A 323 -0.50 14.24 -7.04
N LEU A 324 0.69 14.11 -6.46
CA LEU A 324 0.86 14.11 -5.01
C LEU A 324 0.73 15.53 -4.49
N LEU A 325 0.11 15.67 -3.32
CA LEU A 325 -0.24 16.95 -2.73
C LEU A 325 0.48 17.14 -1.38
N ASN A 326 0.68 18.40 -0.99
CA ASN A 326 1.18 18.82 0.32
C ASN A 326 0.44 20.08 0.83
N ASP A 327 -0.75 20.32 0.32
CA ASP A 327 -1.64 21.38 0.78
C ASP A 327 -2.33 20.98 2.09
N LEU A 328 -2.72 22.01 2.85
CA LEU A 328 -3.44 21.90 4.12
C LEU A 328 -4.83 22.51 3.93
N HIS A 329 -5.86 21.82 4.40
CA HIS A 329 -7.24 22.31 4.39
C HIS A 329 -7.86 22.10 5.76
N ILE A 330 -8.64 23.08 6.23
CA ILE A 330 -9.42 22.94 7.47
C ILE A 330 -10.89 23.07 7.15
N LEU A 331 -11.69 22.12 7.63
CA LEU A 331 -13.14 22.14 7.57
C LEU A 331 -13.68 22.31 9.00
N ASP A 332 -14.33 23.43 9.27
CA ASP A 332 -15.10 23.61 10.51
C ASP A 332 -16.39 22.77 10.42
N LEU A 333 -16.61 21.88 11.40
CA LEU A 333 -17.77 20.98 11.42
C LEU A 333 -19.04 21.64 12.00
N GLU A 334 -18.94 22.74 12.71
CA GLU A 334 -20.10 23.50 13.20
C GLU A 334 -20.72 24.34 12.07
N THR A 335 -19.88 25.00 11.28
CA THR A 335 -20.32 25.87 10.17
C THR A 335 -20.35 25.14 8.83
N MET A 336 -19.70 23.98 8.73
CA MET A 336 -19.46 23.25 7.48
C MET A 336 -18.73 24.11 6.44
N THR A 337 -17.77 24.96 6.85
CA THR A 337 -17.00 25.83 5.94
C THR A 337 -15.55 25.36 5.81
N TRP A 338 -15.07 25.29 4.56
CA TRP A 338 -13.66 25.14 4.24
C TRP A 338 -12.95 26.49 4.35
N ASP A 339 -11.85 26.51 5.09
CA ASP A 339 -10.99 27.68 5.27
C ASP A 339 -9.78 27.61 4.34
N ASP A 340 -9.51 28.72 3.66
CA ASP A 340 -8.25 28.93 2.93
C ASP A 340 -7.18 29.35 3.95
N ILE A 341 -6.13 28.52 4.11
CA ILE A 341 -5.10 28.76 5.11
C ILE A 341 -3.71 28.78 4.49
N ASP A 342 -2.98 29.86 4.81
CA ASP A 342 -1.57 29.98 4.53
C ASP A 342 -0.76 29.44 5.70
N THR A 343 0.21 28.57 5.40
CA THR A 343 1.20 28.12 6.37
C THR A 343 2.58 28.66 6.04
N VAL A 344 3.38 28.91 7.06
CA VAL A 344 4.78 29.34 6.92
C VAL A 344 5.74 28.22 7.35
N GLY A 345 7.04 28.43 7.14
CA GLY A 345 8.06 27.42 7.44
C GLY A 345 8.28 26.43 6.29
N VAL A 346 8.82 25.25 6.60
CA VAL A 346 9.14 24.21 5.60
C VAL A 346 8.12 23.08 5.72
N PRO A 347 7.10 23.02 4.85
CA PRO A 347 6.11 21.95 4.90
C PRO A 347 6.70 20.61 4.45
N PRO A 348 6.00 19.49 4.74
CA PRO A 348 6.34 18.21 4.15
C PRO A 348 6.30 18.29 2.62
N SER A 349 7.17 17.53 1.96
CA SER A 349 7.10 17.32 0.51
C SER A 349 5.76 16.67 0.11
N PRO A 350 5.28 16.86 -1.14
CA PRO A 350 4.12 16.16 -1.67
C PRO A 350 4.16 14.65 -1.39
N ARG A 351 3.09 14.13 -0.78
CA ARG A 351 3.05 12.76 -0.27
C ARG A 351 1.63 12.23 -0.10
N SER A 352 1.47 10.92 -0.25
CA SER A 352 0.26 10.19 0.08
C SER A 352 0.57 9.07 1.07
N THR A 353 -0.48 8.51 1.70
CA THR A 353 -0.43 7.36 2.61
C THR A 353 0.53 7.53 3.80
N HIS A 354 0.64 8.78 4.28
CA HIS A 354 1.31 9.12 5.53
C HIS A 354 0.33 8.98 6.71
N ALA A 355 0.85 8.99 7.93
CA ALA A 355 0.03 9.08 9.13
C ALA A 355 0.12 10.49 9.72
N ALA A 356 -0.96 10.91 10.37
CA ALA A 356 -1.01 12.15 11.13
C ALA A 356 -1.55 11.92 12.54
N ALA A 357 -1.13 12.75 13.48
CA ALA A 357 -1.65 12.81 14.83
C ALA A 357 -1.70 14.26 15.31
N VAL A 358 -2.55 14.51 16.30
CA VAL A 358 -2.65 15.81 16.96
C VAL A 358 -2.22 15.65 18.40
N HIS A 359 -1.37 16.55 18.86
CA HIS A 359 -0.93 16.65 20.25
C HIS A 359 -1.41 17.95 20.88
N ALA A 360 -1.98 17.85 22.08
CA ALA A 360 -2.46 18.97 22.89
C ALA A 360 -3.36 19.97 22.13
N GLU A 361 -4.18 19.51 21.18
CA GLU A 361 -5.05 20.34 20.32
C GLU A 361 -4.32 21.49 19.60
N ARG A 362 -3.01 21.36 19.40
CA ARG A 362 -2.16 22.44 18.89
C ARG A 362 -1.15 21.96 17.87
N TYR A 363 -0.51 20.82 18.08
CA TYR A 363 0.56 20.37 17.22
C TYR A 363 0.05 19.26 16.30
N LEU A 364 -0.01 19.52 15.00
CA LEU A 364 -0.27 18.49 13.99
C LEU A 364 1.06 17.86 13.59
N LEU A 365 1.20 16.56 13.85
CA LEU A 365 2.37 15.77 13.49
C LEU A 365 2.08 15.00 12.20
N ILE A 366 3.01 15.04 11.24
CA ILE A 366 2.98 14.26 10.00
C ILE A 366 4.19 13.36 9.94
N PHE A 367 3.98 12.05 9.78
CA PHE A 367 5.06 11.06 9.70
C PHE A 367 4.95 10.14 8.49
N GLY A 368 6.07 10.01 7.79
CA GLY A 368 6.25 9.08 6.68
C GLY A 368 5.41 9.42 5.45
N GLY A 369 4.84 8.39 4.83
CA GLY A 369 4.19 8.46 3.52
C GLY A 369 5.20 8.29 2.40
N GLY A 370 4.75 8.45 1.16
CA GLY A 370 5.61 8.25 0.01
C GLY A 370 5.32 9.17 -1.16
N SER A 371 6.36 9.30 -1.99
CA SER A 371 6.23 9.63 -3.40
C SER A 371 6.08 8.36 -4.22
N HIS A 372 5.90 8.51 -5.54
CA HIS A 372 5.90 7.39 -6.49
C HIS A 372 7.20 6.56 -6.47
N ALA A 373 8.30 7.11 -5.96
CA ALA A 373 9.61 6.45 -5.96
C ALA A 373 10.13 6.11 -4.54
N THR A 374 9.77 6.90 -3.53
CA THR A 374 10.42 6.86 -2.22
C THR A 374 9.43 6.96 -1.09
N CYS A 375 9.57 6.12 -0.07
CA CYS A 375 8.94 6.32 1.22
C CYS A 375 9.79 7.25 2.08
N PHE A 376 9.14 7.98 2.99
CA PHE A 376 9.78 8.91 3.92
C PHE A 376 9.74 8.35 5.36
N ASN A 377 10.66 8.82 6.20
CA ASN A 377 10.64 8.66 7.66
C ASN A 377 10.89 10.00 8.37
N ASP A 378 10.58 11.11 7.71
CA ASP A 378 10.66 12.43 8.32
C ASP A 378 9.42 12.67 9.20
N LEU A 379 9.63 13.41 10.28
CA LEU A 379 8.59 13.94 11.16
C LEU A 379 8.51 15.45 10.94
N HIS A 380 7.33 15.93 10.60
CA HIS A 380 7.02 17.36 10.53
C HIS A 380 5.97 17.70 11.57
N VAL A 381 6.05 18.92 12.11
CA VAL A 381 5.13 19.43 13.11
C VAL A 381 4.65 20.80 12.69
N LEU A 382 3.34 20.95 12.54
CA LEU A 382 2.68 22.22 12.35
C LEU A 382 2.10 22.69 13.68
N ASP A 383 2.50 23.87 14.13
CA ASP A 383 1.81 24.56 15.22
C ASP A 383 0.54 25.21 14.66
N LEU A 384 -0.63 24.66 14.99
CA LEU A 384 -1.94 25.12 14.51
C LEU A 384 -2.33 26.51 15.05
N HIS A 385 -1.61 27.05 16.04
CA HIS A 385 -1.85 28.42 16.50
C HIS A 385 -1.07 29.45 15.65
N SER A 386 0.20 29.17 15.33
CA SER A 386 1.02 30.06 14.51
C SER A 386 0.96 29.75 13.01
N MET A 387 0.40 28.60 12.64
CA MET A 387 0.42 28.02 11.29
C MET A 387 1.84 27.88 10.72
N GLU A 388 2.81 27.57 11.58
CA GLU A 388 4.21 27.41 11.22
C GLU A 388 4.65 25.94 11.24
N TRP A 389 5.19 25.47 10.11
CA TRP A 389 5.82 24.17 9.96
C TRP A 389 7.23 24.17 10.51
N SER A 390 7.54 23.11 11.26
CA SER A 390 8.87 22.80 11.75
C SER A 390 9.20 21.33 11.49
N ARG A 391 10.50 21.03 11.44
CA ARG A 391 11.02 19.67 11.30
C ARG A 391 11.89 19.35 12.51
N PRO A 392 11.32 18.85 13.61
CA PRO A 392 12.08 18.58 14.81
C PRO A 392 13.11 17.46 14.59
N THR A 393 14.15 17.47 15.41
CA THR A 393 15.11 16.36 15.43
C THR A 393 14.47 15.16 16.10
N GLN A 394 14.39 14.04 15.37
CA GLN A 394 13.83 12.81 15.88
C GLN A 394 14.84 12.13 16.82
N GLN A 395 14.33 11.54 17.92
CA GLN A 395 15.13 10.88 18.94
C GLN A 395 14.64 9.44 19.16
N GLY A 396 15.48 8.60 19.77
CA GLY A 396 15.14 7.20 20.05
C GLY A 396 15.27 6.28 18.82
N GLU A 397 14.43 5.25 18.76
CA GLU A 397 14.43 4.23 17.72
C GLU A 397 13.64 4.71 16.48
N ILE A 398 14.28 5.59 15.70
CA ILE A 398 13.64 6.22 14.54
C ILE A 398 13.15 5.15 13.54
N PRO A 399 11.85 5.13 13.20
CA PRO A 399 11.33 4.10 12.33
C PRO A 399 11.91 4.21 10.90
N SER A 400 12.05 3.06 10.24
CA SER A 400 12.44 3.02 8.83
C SER A 400 11.39 3.72 7.93
N PRO A 401 11.80 4.21 6.74
CA PRO A 401 10.89 4.84 5.79
C PRO A 401 9.70 3.95 5.46
N ARG A 402 8.49 4.52 5.51
CA ARG A 402 7.26 3.75 5.33
C ARG A 402 6.10 4.58 4.78
N ALA A 403 5.27 3.92 3.99
CA ALA A 403 4.02 4.44 3.44
C ALA A 403 2.92 3.38 3.64
N GLY A 404 1.67 3.83 3.73
CA GLY A 404 0.51 2.96 3.94
C GLY A 404 0.38 2.40 5.36
N HIS A 405 1.14 2.94 6.32
CA HIS A 405 0.97 2.63 7.75
C HIS A 405 -0.23 3.37 8.33
N ALA A 406 -0.79 2.82 9.41
CA ALA A 406 -1.83 3.47 10.18
C ALA A 406 -1.27 3.94 11.53
N GLY A 407 -1.82 5.04 12.04
CA GLY A 407 -1.46 5.59 13.33
C GLY A 407 -2.68 5.88 14.19
N VAL A 408 -2.54 5.74 15.51
CA VAL A 408 -3.58 6.11 16.48
C VAL A 408 -2.97 6.63 17.78
N THR A 409 -3.63 7.60 18.39
CA THR A 409 -3.18 8.26 19.62
C THR A 409 -3.87 7.66 20.84
N ILE A 410 -3.08 7.40 21.90
CA ILE A 410 -3.58 7.09 23.26
C ILE A 410 -2.79 7.97 24.24
N GLY A 411 -3.45 8.97 24.81
CA GLY A 411 -2.78 9.97 25.65
C GLY A 411 -1.68 10.71 24.89
N GLU A 412 -0.47 10.75 25.47
CA GLU A 412 0.71 11.39 24.87
C GLU A 412 1.39 10.52 23.79
N ASN A 413 0.93 9.28 23.61
CA ASN A 413 1.60 8.29 22.78
C ASN A 413 0.90 8.13 21.43
N TRP A 414 1.67 8.25 20.35
CA TRP A 414 1.21 7.98 19.00
C TRP A 414 1.76 6.64 18.50
N PHE A 415 0.89 5.63 18.43
CA PHE A 415 1.22 4.30 17.96
C PHE A 415 1.09 4.21 16.45
N ILE A 416 2.06 3.58 15.79
CA ILE A 416 2.09 3.37 14.34
C ILE A 416 2.35 1.89 14.04
N ALA A 417 1.52 1.31 13.16
CA ALA A 417 1.64 -0.08 12.71
C ALA A 417 1.54 -0.21 11.19
N GLY A 418 2.27 -1.19 10.66
CA GLY A 418 2.27 -1.55 9.24
C GLY A 418 3.04 -0.60 8.33
N GLY A 419 2.56 -0.53 7.09
CA GLY A 419 3.21 0.14 5.97
C GLY A 419 4.40 -0.61 5.40
N GLY A 420 5.07 -0.01 4.43
CA GLY A 420 6.20 -0.61 3.72
C GLY A 420 7.07 0.41 2.99
N ASN A 421 8.23 -0.03 2.50
CA ASN A 421 9.24 0.82 1.85
C ASN A 421 9.46 0.50 0.36
N ASN A 422 8.39 0.10 -0.35
CA ASN A 422 8.40 -0.42 -1.73
C ASN A 422 9.18 -1.74 -1.95
N LYS A 423 9.97 -2.21 -0.97
CA LYS A 423 10.70 -3.49 -1.03
C LYS A 423 10.09 -4.55 -0.11
N SER A 424 9.71 -4.14 1.08
CA SER A 424 9.08 -5.00 2.08
C SER A 424 8.10 -4.23 2.96
N GLY A 425 7.07 -4.93 3.45
CA GLY A 425 6.26 -4.44 4.57
C GLY A 425 7.09 -4.38 5.85
N VAL A 426 6.70 -3.52 6.79
CA VAL A 426 7.37 -3.33 8.07
C VAL A 426 6.59 -4.01 9.19
N SER A 427 7.26 -4.91 9.91
CA SER A 427 6.65 -5.71 10.98
C SER A 427 6.71 -5.08 12.37
N GLU A 428 7.36 -3.91 12.48
CA GLU A 428 7.53 -3.17 13.73
C GLU A 428 6.29 -2.31 13.98
N THR A 429 5.76 -2.41 15.19
CA THR A 429 4.87 -1.42 15.78
C THR A 429 5.71 -0.49 16.62
N VAL A 430 5.63 0.80 16.33
CA VAL A 430 6.41 1.84 16.98
C VAL A 430 5.50 2.81 17.70
N VAL A 431 6.03 3.51 18.70
CA VAL A 431 5.33 4.55 19.43
C VAL A 431 6.20 5.80 19.50
N LEU A 432 5.59 6.97 19.28
CA LEU A 432 6.19 8.27 19.55
C LEU A 432 5.56 8.85 20.81
N ASP A 433 6.36 9.16 21.81
CA ASP A 433 5.95 10.10 22.85
C ASP A 433 5.92 11.50 22.21
N MET A 434 4.72 12.05 22.01
CA MET A 434 4.55 13.33 21.31
C MET A 434 5.03 14.52 22.14
N SER A 435 5.12 14.38 23.46
CA SER A 435 5.60 15.44 24.36
C SER A 435 7.13 15.57 24.31
N THR A 436 7.85 14.44 24.19
CA THR A 436 9.32 14.42 24.15
C THR A 436 9.90 14.21 22.76
N LEU A 437 9.07 13.81 21.79
CA LEU A 437 9.44 13.42 20.43
C LEU A 437 10.46 12.26 20.38
N VAL A 438 10.27 11.28 21.27
CA VAL A 438 11.13 10.09 21.38
C VAL A 438 10.38 8.87 20.84
N TRP A 439 10.99 8.20 19.85
CA TRP A 439 10.50 6.95 19.29
C TRP A 439 10.96 5.74 20.10
N SER A 440 10.07 4.77 20.26
CA SER A 440 10.38 3.44 20.83
C SER A 440 9.71 2.34 20.01
N VAL A 441 10.32 1.16 19.95
CA VAL A 441 9.68 -0.04 19.40
C VAL A 441 8.81 -0.70 20.46
N VAL A 442 7.51 -0.85 20.18
CA VAL A 442 6.57 -1.57 21.05
C VAL A 442 6.74 -3.07 20.85
N THR A 443 6.73 -3.52 19.60
CA THR A 443 6.84 -4.94 19.27
C THR A 443 7.28 -5.15 17.83
N SER A 444 7.96 -6.27 17.59
CA SER A 444 8.48 -6.66 16.27
C SER A 444 8.08 -8.09 15.94
N LEU A 445 7.31 -8.26 14.88
CA LEU A 445 6.82 -9.57 14.48
C LEU A 445 7.77 -10.21 13.45
N GLN A 446 8.07 -11.50 13.65
CA GLN A 446 8.92 -12.24 12.71
C GLN A 446 8.11 -12.90 11.60
N GLY A 447 8.67 -12.92 10.39
CA GLY A 447 8.08 -13.56 9.22
C GLY A 447 7.11 -12.66 8.43
N ARG A 448 6.31 -13.27 7.55
CA ARG A 448 5.30 -12.58 6.76
C ARG A 448 4.02 -12.48 7.59
N VAL A 449 3.77 -11.32 8.19
CA VAL A 449 2.68 -11.13 9.15
C VAL A 449 1.64 -10.17 8.57
N PRO A 450 0.32 -10.41 8.76
CA PRO A 450 -0.74 -9.53 8.24
C PRO A 450 -0.62 -8.07 8.69
N LEU A 451 0.01 -7.82 9.84
CA LEU A 451 0.27 -6.46 10.34
C LEU A 451 1.36 -5.71 9.56
N ALA A 452 2.24 -6.42 8.85
CA ALA A 452 3.23 -5.83 7.95
C ALA A 452 2.58 -5.53 6.57
N SER A 453 1.45 -4.82 6.59
CA SER A 453 0.63 -4.52 5.43
C SER A 453 0.48 -3.03 5.21
N GLU A 454 0.32 -2.63 3.96
CA GLU A 454 -0.13 -1.29 3.60
C GLU A 454 -1.65 -1.20 3.63
N GLY A 455 -2.18 -0.01 3.93
CA GLY A 455 -3.62 0.27 3.91
C GLY A 455 -4.43 -0.50 4.95
N LEU A 456 -3.80 -0.99 6.02
CA LEU A 456 -4.53 -1.48 7.19
C LEU A 456 -5.16 -0.30 7.95
N SER A 457 -6.16 -0.58 8.79
CA SER A 457 -6.65 0.39 9.77
C SER A 457 -6.14 0.05 11.17
N LEU A 458 -5.96 1.08 11.98
CA LEU A 458 -5.58 0.98 13.38
C LEU A 458 -6.47 1.95 14.17
N VAL A 459 -7.20 1.42 15.15
CA VAL A 459 -8.09 2.20 16.01
C VAL A 459 -7.82 1.89 17.48
N ALA A 460 -8.14 2.85 18.35
CA ALA A 460 -8.05 2.69 19.79
C ALA A 460 -9.45 2.53 20.39
N SER A 461 -9.54 1.73 21.44
CA SER A 461 -10.72 1.61 22.28
C SER A 461 -10.29 1.33 23.71
N SER A 462 -11.18 1.47 24.67
CA SER A 462 -10.95 1.06 26.05
C SER A 462 -11.85 -0.12 26.40
N PHE A 463 -11.31 -1.17 27.02
CA PHE A 463 -12.09 -2.30 27.51
C PHE A 463 -11.68 -2.63 28.95
N GLY A 464 -12.64 -2.66 29.87
CA GLY A 464 -12.36 -2.94 31.29
C GLY A 464 -11.43 -1.91 31.97
N GLY A 465 -11.39 -0.67 31.47
CA GLY A 465 -10.51 0.39 31.98
C GLY A 465 -9.08 0.35 31.43
N GLU A 466 -8.79 -0.55 30.50
CA GLU A 466 -7.49 -0.64 29.84
C GLU A 466 -7.63 -0.27 28.36
N ASP A 467 -6.64 0.46 27.83
CA ASP A 467 -6.60 0.82 26.43
C ASP A 467 -6.19 -0.38 25.58
N ILE A 468 -6.77 -0.46 24.38
CA ILE A 468 -6.49 -1.50 23.40
C ILE A 468 -6.34 -0.86 22.02
N LEU A 469 -5.41 -1.41 21.24
CA LEU A 469 -5.27 -1.16 19.82
C LEU A 469 -5.94 -2.29 19.05
N VAL A 470 -6.74 -1.95 18.06
CA VAL A 470 -7.39 -2.91 17.17
C VAL A 470 -6.96 -2.60 15.75
N SER A 471 -6.39 -3.59 15.06
CA SER A 471 -6.04 -3.48 13.65
C SER A 471 -6.93 -4.38 12.80
N PHE A 472 -7.23 -3.92 11.58
CA PHE A 472 -8.00 -4.70 10.62
C PHE A 472 -7.55 -4.42 9.18
N GLY A 473 -7.64 -5.44 8.33
CA GLY A 473 -7.37 -5.32 6.90
C GLY A 473 -5.90 -5.22 6.55
N GLY A 474 -5.64 -4.65 5.38
CA GLY A 474 -4.31 -4.45 4.82
C GLY A 474 -3.97 -5.41 3.67
N TYR A 475 -2.94 -5.03 2.92
CA TYR A 475 -2.36 -5.82 1.83
C TYR A 475 -0.83 -5.95 1.98
N ASN A 476 -0.31 -7.18 1.86
CA ASN A 476 1.13 -7.48 1.83
C ASN A 476 1.49 -8.53 0.77
N GLY A 477 0.74 -8.53 -0.34
CA GLY A 477 0.67 -9.61 -1.32
C GLY A 477 -0.54 -10.53 -1.12
N ARG A 478 -1.19 -10.45 0.05
CA ARG A 478 -2.51 -11.02 0.32
C ARG A 478 -3.37 -9.99 1.05
N TYR A 479 -4.64 -9.92 0.69
CA TYR A 479 -5.61 -9.13 1.43
C TYR A 479 -5.93 -9.82 2.75
N SER A 480 -6.01 -9.05 3.83
CA SER A 480 -6.40 -9.55 5.15
C SER A 480 -7.84 -9.13 5.50
N ASN A 481 -8.54 -9.98 6.25
CA ASN A 481 -9.72 -9.64 7.05
C ASN A 481 -9.58 -10.14 8.49
N GLU A 482 -8.35 -10.34 8.94
CA GLU A 482 -8.05 -10.72 10.32
C GLU A 482 -8.08 -9.49 11.21
N VAL A 483 -8.64 -9.67 12.41
CA VAL A 483 -8.61 -8.67 13.47
C VAL A 483 -7.42 -9.00 14.36
N HIS A 484 -6.60 -8.00 14.64
CA HIS A 484 -5.54 -8.13 15.64
C HIS A 484 -5.79 -7.12 16.76
N VAL A 485 -5.43 -7.51 17.97
CA VAL A 485 -5.55 -6.69 19.17
C VAL A 485 -4.20 -6.63 19.88
N LEU A 486 -3.82 -5.45 20.34
CA LEU A 486 -2.66 -5.24 21.20
C LEU A 486 -3.04 -4.39 22.41
N LYS A 487 -2.54 -4.78 23.57
CA LYS A 487 -2.67 -4.00 24.80
C LYS A 487 -1.36 -3.26 25.06
N PRO A 488 -1.28 -1.92 24.90
CA PRO A 488 -0.04 -1.19 25.12
C PRO A 488 0.31 -1.13 26.61
N SER A 489 1.60 -1.32 26.95
CA SER A 489 2.09 -1.17 28.33
C SER A 489 2.19 0.29 28.77
N HIS A 490 2.34 1.20 27.82
CA HIS A 490 2.34 2.65 28.04
C HIS A 490 0.92 3.11 28.43
N LYS A 491 0.64 3.15 29.75
CA LYS A 491 -0.66 3.55 30.28
C LYS A 491 -0.97 5.02 29.97
N SER A 492 -2.19 5.29 29.49
CA SER A 492 -2.74 6.63 29.39
C SER A 492 -2.73 7.33 30.75
N THR A 493 -2.06 8.47 30.86
CA THR A 493 -2.08 9.32 32.06
C THR A 493 -3.19 10.37 31.95
N LEU A 494 -4.44 9.93 31.79
CA LEU A 494 -5.60 10.83 31.83
C LEU A 494 -6.45 10.54 33.07
N GLN A 495 -6.20 11.29 34.15
CA GLN A 495 -7.22 11.54 35.19
C GLN A 495 -7.68 13.01 35.09
N PRO A 496 -8.99 13.29 35.23
CA PRO A 496 -9.48 14.67 35.29
C PRO A 496 -9.30 15.19 36.72
N LYS A 497 -8.39 16.16 36.92
CA LYS A 497 -8.41 17.00 38.12
C LYS A 497 -8.17 18.46 37.77
N ALA A 498 -9.15 19.26 38.19
CA ALA A 498 -9.14 20.70 38.17
C ALA A 498 -8.14 21.30 39.20
N VAL A 499 -7.84 22.58 38.95
CA VAL A 499 -7.38 23.62 39.90
C VAL A 499 -5.85 23.87 40.01
N GLU A 500 -5.47 24.99 39.40
CA GLU A 500 -4.55 26.08 39.83
C GLU A 500 -3.07 25.79 40.20
N ASN A 501 -2.16 26.25 39.30
CA ASN A 501 -0.97 27.13 39.44
C ASN A 501 -0.19 27.24 40.79
N PRO A 502 1.09 27.74 40.81
CA PRO A 502 2.00 28.12 39.71
C PRO A 502 3.47 27.60 39.83
N VAL A 503 4.22 27.89 38.77
CA VAL A 503 5.68 27.78 38.53
C VAL A 503 6.54 28.46 39.62
N PRO A 504 7.81 28.04 39.79
CA PRO A 504 8.88 29.02 39.53
C PRO A 504 10.08 28.49 38.73
N ASP A 505 10.56 29.42 37.89
CA ASP A 505 11.79 29.54 37.12
C ASP A 505 13.03 28.78 37.62
N SER A 506 13.84 28.30 36.67
CA SER A 506 15.28 28.60 36.64
C SER A 506 15.92 28.24 35.29
N VAL A 507 16.34 29.30 34.59
CA VAL A 507 17.25 29.31 33.44
C VAL A 507 18.70 29.21 33.93
N ALA A 508 19.51 28.30 33.38
CA ALA A 508 20.98 28.48 33.17
C ALA A 508 21.58 27.17 32.60
N VAL A 509 21.99 27.12 31.33
CA VAL A 509 23.31 27.51 30.78
C VAL A 509 24.32 26.35 30.70
N LEU A 510 24.69 26.09 29.46
CA LEU A 510 25.84 25.39 28.87
C LEU A 510 27.14 25.41 29.69
N LEU A 511 27.94 24.33 29.61
CA LEU A 511 29.32 24.32 29.06
C LEU A 511 29.88 22.87 28.92
N PRO A 512 30.90 22.63 28.06
CA PRO A 512 31.26 21.32 27.49
C PRO A 512 32.61 20.74 27.98
N MET A 513 33.00 19.60 27.36
CA MET A 513 34.26 18.82 27.42
C MET A 513 34.24 17.64 28.43
N LYS A 514 34.80 16.45 28.17
CA LYS A 514 35.95 16.07 27.33
C LYS A 514 35.98 14.54 27.06
N ASN A 515 36.66 14.17 25.97
CA ASN A 515 37.04 12.83 25.49
C ASN A 515 37.56 11.84 26.55
N THR A 516 37.17 10.58 26.39
CA THR A 516 38.09 9.43 26.54
C THR A 516 37.73 8.34 25.54
N THR A 517 38.55 8.23 24.50
CA THR A 517 38.78 7.02 23.71
C THR A 517 39.45 5.96 24.59
N ARG A 518 39.01 4.70 24.49
CA ARG A 518 39.90 3.54 24.66
C ARG A 518 39.28 2.26 24.11
N ASP A 519 40.11 1.61 23.31
CA ASP A 519 39.95 0.35 22.62
C ASP A 519 39.58 -0.82 23.54
N VAL A 520 38.70 -1.71 23.06
CA VAL A 520 38.71 -3.13 23.45
C VAL A 520 38.29 -3.98 22.25
N VAL A 521 39.30 -4.51 21.54
CA VAL A 521 39.21 -5.77 20.78
C VAL A 521 40.40 -6.61 21.24
N THR A 522 40.18 -7.94 21.24
CA THR A 522 41.13 -9.04 21.45
C THR A 522 41.50 -9.38 22.89
N GLU A 523 40.87 -10.43 23.42
CA GLU A 523 41.55 -11.53 24.13
C GLU A 523 40.53 -12.67 24.36
N LEU A 524 40.54 -13.66 23.46
CA LEU A 524 39.85 -14.94 23.68
C LEU A 524 40.68 -16.07 23.08
N GLU A 525 41.85 -16.32 23.68
CA GLU A 525 42.69 -17.49 23.41
C GLU A 525 43.66 -17.67 24.59
N SER A 526 43.29 -18.51 25.58
CA SER A 526 44.24 -19.24 26.46
C SER A 526 43.50 -20.07 27.52
N LEU A 527 43.07 -21.28 27.16
CA LEU A 527 42.82 -22.33 28.16
C LEU A 527 43.39 -23.66 27.65
N GLN A 528 44.70 -23.81 27.86
CA GLN A 528 45.39 -25.09 28.01
C GLN A 528 46.24 -24.95 29.26
N ASP A 529 45.86 -25.60 30.36
CA ASP A 529 46.73 -26.57 31.03
C ASP A 529 45.97 -27.32 32.13
N GLY A 530 46.30 -28.60 32.29
CA GLY A 530 45.54 -29.57 33.06
C GLY A 530 45.68 -29.49 34.58
N LYS A 531 44.67 -30.04 35.28
CA LYS A 531 44.88 -30.69 36.58
C LYS A 531 43.80 -31.74 36.83
N ILE A 532 44.17 -32.99 36.60
CA ILE A 532 43.41 -34.20 36.96
C ILE A 532 43.26 -34.20 38.50
N ARG A 533 42.02 -34.27 39.00
CA ARG A 533 41.75 -34.54 40.41
C ARG A 533 41.64 -36.05 40.60
N GLU A 534 42.60 -36.59 41.33
CA GLU A 534 42.67 -37.95 41.85
C GLU A 534 41.54 -38.15 42.87
N ILE A 535 40.64 -39.09 42.63
CA ILE A 535 39.59 -39.49 43.59
C ILE A 535 40.16 -40.66 44.40
N ALA A 536 40.44 -40.41 45.68
CA ALA A 536 40.80 -41.43 46.64
C ALA A 536 39.58 -42.33 46.92
N ILE A 537 39.75 -43.64 46.76
CA ILE A 537 38.78 -44.66 47.18
C ILE A 537 39.37 -45.30 48.44
N ASP A 538 38.69 -45.12 49.56
CA ASP A 538 39.01 -45.77 50.83
C ASP A 538 38.76 -47.28 50.74
N ASN A 539 39.74 -48.05 51.22
CA ASN A 539 39.71 -49.50 51.36
C ASN A 539 38.63 -49.92 52.36
N VAL A 540 37.72 -50.81 51.93
CA VAL A 540 36.94 -51.67 52.82
C VAL A 540 37.15 -53.12 52.37
N ASP A 541 37.75 -53.91 53.27
CA ASP A 541 37.96 -55.35 53.16
C ASP A 541 36.65 -56.11 52.92
N LEU A 542 36.62 -56.99 51.89
CA LEU A 542 35.83 -58.22 51.88
C LEU A 542 36.49 -59.27 50.94
N ASP A 543 36.61 -60.49 51.47
CA ASP A 543 37.23 -61.72 50.94
C ASP A 543 36.59 -62.28 49.63
N PRO A 544 37.19 -63.30 48.97
CA PRO A 544 37.24 -63.40 47.52
C PRO A 544 36.07 -64.16 46.89
N LEU A 545 35.40 -63.54 45.92
CA LEU A 545 34.63 -64.27 44.90
C LEU A 545 35.32 -64.18 43.54
N LYS A 546 35.85 -65.32 43.11
CA LYS A 546 36.20 -65.61 41.71
C LYS A 546 34.96 -65.44 40.82
N ASN A 547 34.69 -64.24 40.35
CA ASN A 547 33.78 -63.90 39.24
C ASN A 547 33.92 -62.42 38.78
N SER A 548 34.79 -61.60 39.38
CA SER A 548 34.89 -60.16 39.09
C SER A 548 35.84 -59.78 37.94
N ASP A 549 36.75 -60.66 37.51
CA ASP A 549 37.76 -60.31 36.50
C ASP A 549 37.14 -60.14 35.09
N GLU A 550 36.26 -61.07 34.67
CA GLU A 550 35.58 -60.98 33.37
C GLU A 550 34.61 -59.78 33.27
N SER A 551 33.99 -59.37 34.37
CA SER A 551 33.07 -58.23 34.38
C SER A 551 33.82 -56.89 34.33
N THR A 552 34.97 -56.81 34.99
CA THR A 552 35.83 -55.63 34.97
C THR A 552 36.51 -55.45 33.60
N GLU A 553 36.97 -56.53 32.97
CA GLU A 553 37.51 -56.49 31.60
C GLU A 553 36.45 -56.07 30.57
N ARG A 554 35.21 -56.56 30.69
CA ARG A 554 34.10 -56.15 29.81
C ARG A 554 33.77 -54.66 29.93
N LEU A 555 33.80 -54.10 31.15
CA LEU A 555 33.61 -52.67 31.40
C LEU A 555 34.74 -51.84 30.78
N ILE A 556 36.00 -52.28 30.90
CA ILE A 556 37.15 -51.60 30.31
C ILE A 556 37.05 -51.60 28.77
N LEU A 557 36.60 -52.70 28.16
CA LEU A 557 36.39 -52.77 26.71
C LEU A 557 35.24 -51.86 26.25
N ALA A 558 34.14 -51.81 26.99
CA ALA A 558 33.02 -50.91 26.70
C ALA A 558 33.45 -49.43 26.78
N LEU A 559 34.18 -49.05 27.82
CA LEU A 559 34.70 -47.68 27.98
C LEU A 559 35.72 -47.30 26.90
N LYS A 560 36.53 -48.25 26.42
CA LYS A 560 37.43 -48.01 25.28
C LYS A 560 36.65 -47.77 23.98
N SER A 561 35.61 -48.56 23.73
CA SER A 561 34.74 -48.37 22.56
C SER A 561 34.02 -47.03 22.59
N GLU A 562 33.47 -46.65 23.75
CA GLU A 562 32.78 -45.36 23.94
C GLU A 562 33.75 -44.18 23.78
N LYS A 563 34.98 -44.32 24.27
CA LYS A 563 36.04 -43.32 24.05
C LYS A 563 36.38 -43.16 22.57
N GLU A 564 36.54 -44.25 21.82
CA GLU A 564 36.82 -44.20 20.39
C GLU A 564 35.68 -43.54 19.60
N GLU A 565 34.43 -43.80 20.00
CA GLU A 565 33.24 -43.17 19.40
C GLU A 565 33.17 -41.67 19.71
N LEU A 566 33.49 -41.25 20.94
CA LEU A 566 33.62 -39.86 21.33
C LEU A 566 34.74 -39.14 20.58
N ASP A 567 35.92 -39.75 20.46
CA ASP A 567 37.05 -39.18 19.73
C ASP A 567 36.72 -39.00 18.23
N ALA A 568 35.99 -39.95 17.63
CA ALA A 568 35.50 -39.84 16.26
C ALA A 568 34.44 -38.73 16.10
N ALA A 569 33.53 -38.58 17.07
CA ALA A 569 32.53 -37.50 17.08
C ALA A 569 33.20 -36.12 17.19
N VAL A 570 34.21 -35.96 18.05
CA VAL A 570 34.98 -34.72 18.20
C VAL A 570 35.71 -34.37 16.89
N ALA A 571 36.35 -35.34 16.24
CA ALA A 571 37.02 -35.11 14.95
C ALA A 571 36.04 -34.65 13.85
N LYS A 572 34.83 -35.23 13.82
CA LYS A 572 33.77 -34.82 12.89
C LYS A 572 33.31 -33.39 13.15
N GLU A 573 33.11 -33.01 14.42
CA GLU A 573 32.68 -31.66 14.80
C GLU A 573 33.76 -30.61 14.51
N GLN A 574 35.04 -30.95 14.69
CA GLN A 574 36.17 -30.10 14.31
C GLN A 574 36.20 -29.83 12.79
N MET A 575 35.97 -30.85 11.97
CA MET A 575 35.89 -30.70 10.51
C MET A 575 34.70 -29.84 10.09
N HIS A 576 33.53 -30.05 10.70
CA HIS A 576 32.34 -29.23 10.46
C HIS A 576 32.56 -27.76 10.86
N THR A 577 33.19 -27.52 12.00
CA THR A 577 33.56 -26.17 12.45
C THR A 577 34.51 -25.48 11.47
N LEU A 578 35.47 -26.21 10.89
CA LEU A 578 36.42 -25.67 9.91
C LEU A 578 35.71 -25.31 8.59
N GLN A 579 34.76 -26.14 8.15
CA GLN A 579 33.93 -25.84 6.99
C GLN A 579 33.08 -24.59 7.20
N LEU A 580 32.42 -24.46 8.35
CA LEU A 580 31.63 -23.26 8.68
C LEU A 580 32.49 -21.99 8.74
N LYS A 581 33.72 -22.08 9.25
CA LYS A 581 34.66 -20.95 9.25
C LYS A 581 35.02 -20.51 7.83
N GLN A 582 35.20 -21.46 6.90
CA GLN A 582 35.47 -21.14 5.49
C GLN A 582 34.25 -20.51 4.82
N GLU A 583 33.06 -21.06 5.02
CA GLU A 583 31.82 -20.50 4.47
C GLU A 583 31.54 -19.08 5.01
N LEU A 584 31.86 -18.83 6.27
CA LEU A 584 31.77 -17.50 6.87
C LEU A 584 32.76 -16.51 6.23
N ALA A 585 34.01 -16.94 5.98
CA ALA A 585 35.00 -16.10 5.29
C ALA A 585 34.53 -15.74 3.87
N ASP A 586 34.00 -16.71 3.12
CA ASP A 586 33.45 -16.50 1.77
C ASP A 586 32.20 -15.60 1.79
N ALA A 587 31.36 -15.70 2.83
CA ALA A 587 30.22 -14.81 2.99
C ALA A 587 30.65 -13.37 3.32
N VAL A 588 31.69 -13.19 4.13
CA VAL A 588 32.25 -11.87 4.47
C VAL A 588 32.83 -11.19 3.23
N THR A 589 33.59 -11.91 2.40
CA THR A 589 34.14 -11.35 1.16
C THR A 589 33.03 -10.94 0.19
N ARG A 590 32.03 -11.80 -0.04
CA ARG A 590 30.85 -11.45 -0.85
C ARG A 590 30.12 -10.22 -0.33
N LYS A 591 29.95 -10.09 0.99
CA LYS A 591 29.34 -8.89 1.61
C LYS A 591 30.14 -7.64 1.30
N THR A 592 31.48 -7.70 1.37
CA THR A 592 32.32 -6.54 1.07
C THR A 592 32.23 -6.12 -0.40
N ASP A 593 32.17 -7.08 -1.33
CA ASP A 593 32.06 -6.77 -2.76
C ASP A 593 30.68 -6.21 -3.12
N LEU A 594 29.60 -6.78 -2.59
CA LEU A 594 28.26 -6.23 -2.73
C LEU A 594 28.14 -4.81 -2.16
N THR A 595 28.85 -4.51 -1.07
CA THR A 595 28.87 -3.16 -0.49
C THR A 595 29.55 -2.15 -1.43
N LYS A 596 30.64 -2.55 -2.10
CA LYS A 596 31.30 -1.71 -3.11
C LYS A 596 30.42 -1.50 -4.33
N GLU A 597 29.76 -2.54 -4.82
CA GLU A 597 28.80 -2.42 -5.93
C GLU A 597 27.64 -1.49 -5.58
N LEU A 598 27.08 -1.63 -4.38
CA LEU A 598 26.00 -0.77 -3.90
C LEU A 598 26.44 0.70 -3.80
N GLN A 599 27.67 0.96 -3.35
CA GLN A 599 28.22 2.32 -3.34
C GLN A 599 28.42 2.88 -4.76
N SER A 600 28.87 2.04 -5.70
CA SER A 600 29.00 2.40 -7.11
C SER A 600 27.63 2.77 -7.71
N VAL A 601 26.61 1.93 -7.52
CA VAL A 601 25.25 2.20 -8.01
C VAL A 601 24.66 3.47 -7.40
N ARG A 602 24.90 3.74 -6.10
CA ARG A 602 24.48 5.00 -5.46
C ARG A 602 25.12 6.23 -6.12
N SER A 603 26.40 6.15 -6.47
CA SER A 603 27.09 7.25 -7.16
C SER A 603 26.52 7.49 -8.57
N GLN A 604 26.20 6.42 -9.30
CA GLN A 604 25.56 6.50 -10.62
C GLN A 604 24.15 7.08 -10.52
N LEU A 605 23.37 6.68 -9.51
CA LEU A 605 22.04 7.23 -9.28
C LEU A 605 22.09 8.74 -8.99
N ALA A 606 23.03 9.20 -8.17
CA ALA A 606 23.20 10.63 -7.89
C ALA A 606 23.57 11.44 -9.15
N ALA A 607 24.39 10.85 -10.03
CA ALA A 607 24.72 11.46 -11.31
C ALA A 607 23.50 11.56 -12.24
N GLU A 608 22.69 10.50 -12.33
CA GLU A 608 21.46 10.52 -13.14
C GLU A 608 20.40 11.46 -12.55
N GLN A 609 20.25 11.54 -11.23
CA GLN A 609 19.36 12.52 -10.58
C GLN A 609 19.76 13.95 -10.94
N SER A 610 21.06 14.25 -10.93
CA SER A 610 21.58 15.56 -11.34
C SER A 610 21.31 15.84 -12.84
N ARG A 611 21.38 14.80 -13.68
CA ARG A 611 21.06 14.91 -15.11
C ARG A 611 19.57 15.15 -15.36
N CYS A 612 18.70 14.43 -14.65
CA CYS A 612 17.25 14.62 -14.72
C CYS A 612 16.85 16.02 -14.27
N PHE A 613 17.39 16.51 -13.15
CA PHE A 613 17.12 17.87 -12.67
C PHE A 613 17.50 18.92 -13.72
N LYS A 614 18.64 18.74 -14.39
CA LYS A 614 19.05 19.65 -15.48
C LYS A 614 18.08 19.62 -16.66
N LEU A 615 17.63 18.43 -17.07
CA LEU A 615 16.63 18.28 -18.13
C LEU A 615 15.27 18.89 -17.73
N GLU A 616 14.85 18.78 -16.48
CA GLU A 616 13.62 19.40 -15.99
C GLU A 616 13.67 20.93 -16.09
N VAL A 617 14.81 21.53 -15.74
CA VAL A 617 15.05 22.97 -15.91
C VAL A 617 15.00 23.36 -17.39
N ASP A 618 15.66 22.61 -18.27
CA ASP A 618 15.66 22.87 -19.71
C ASP A 618 14.24 22.76 -20.30
N VAL A 619 13.45 21.76 -19.86
CA VAL A 619 12.05 21.58 -20.27
C VAL A 619 11.19 22.75 -19.78
N ALA A 620 11.39 23.24 -18.55
CA ALA A 620 10.66 24.38 -18.02
C ALA A 620 10.97 25.65 -18.84
N GLU A 621 12.23 25.89 -19.20
CA GLU A 621 12.64 27.02 -20.03
C GLU A 621 12.01 26.94 -21.44
N LEU A 622 11.99 25.74 -22.04
CA LEU A 622 11.33 25.53 -23.34
C LEU A 622 9.83 25.75 -23.26
N ARG A 623 9.16 25.32 -22.19
CA ARG A 623 7.72 25.59 -21.98
C ARG A 623 7.43 27.08 -21.87
N GLN A 624 8.26 27.82 -21.14
CA GLN A 624 8.14 29.27 -21.06
C GLN A 624 8.30 29.92 -22.45
N LYS A 625 9.29 29.49 -23.24
CA LYS A 625 9.50 29.97 -24.61
C LYS A 625 8.29 29.70 -25.50
N VAL A 626 7.70 28.51 -25.43
CA VAL A 626 6.48 28.17 -26.19
C VAL A 626 5.32 29.08 -25.79
N GLN A 627 5.10 29.30 -24.49
CA GLN A 627 4.05 30.19 -24.01
C GLN A 627 4.24 31.63 -24.51
N THR A 628 5.48 32.14 -24.52
CA THR A 628 5.76 33.47 -25.09
C THR A 628 5.50 33.54 -26.60
N MET A 629 5.79 32.46 -27.32
CA MET A 629 5.52 32.39 -28.77
C MET A 629 4.01 32.43 -29.05
N GLU A 630 3.20 31.69 -28.30
CA GLU A 630 1.74 31.73 -28.42
C GLU A 630 1.16 33.13 -28.13
N THR A 631 1.75 33.89 -27.19
CA THR A 631 1.32 35.28 -26.94
C THR A 631 1.64 36.21 -28.11
N LEU A 632 2.83 36.06 -28.70
CA LEU A 632 3.25 36.84 -29.87
C LEU A 632 2.40 36.52 -31.10
N GLU A 633 2.01 35.26 -31.29
CA GLU A 633 1.08 34.86 -32.36
C GLU A 633 -0.29 35.53 -32.22
N LYS A 634 -0.84 35.57 -31.00
CA LYS A 634 -2.11 36.28 -30.73
C LYS A 634 -2.02 37.78 -30.99
N GLU A 635 -0.92 38.41 -30.60
CA GLU A 635 -0.68 39.83 -30.90
C GLU A 635 -0.56 40.08 -32.42
N LEU A 636 0.15 39.19 -33.14
CA LEU A 636 0.28 39.26 -34.58
C LEU A 636 -1.07 39.14 -35.29
N GLU A 637 -1.93 38.20 -34.88
CA GLU A 637 -3.29 38.08 -35.40
C GLU A 637 -4.11 39.35 -35.17
N LEU A 638 -4.00 39.94 -33.97
CA LEU A 638 -4.72 41.16 -33.62
C LEU A 638 -4.27 42.34 -34.50
N LEU A 639 -2.96 42.50 -34.69
CA LEU A 639 -2.39 43.51 -35.59
C LEU A 639 -2.82 43.28 -37.05
N GLN A 640 -2.87 42.04 -37.52
CA GLN A 640 -3.37 41.72 -38.86
C GLN A 640 -4.85 42.10 -39.03
N ARG A 641 -5.69 41.83 -38.03
CA ARG A 641 -7.12 42.25 -38.05
C ARG A 641 -7.25 43.77 -38.06
N GLN A 642 -6.48 44.48 -37.25
CA GLN A 642 -6.48 45.95 -37.23
C GLN A 642 -6.03 46.54 -38.57
N LYS A 643 -4.99 45.99 -39.18
CA LYS A 643 -4.52 46.40 -40.50
C LYS A 643 -5.60 46.20 -41.57
N ALA A 644 -6.23 45.03 -41.62
CA ALA A 644 -7.31 44.75 -42.56
C ALA A 644 -8.50 45.70 -42.39
N ALA A 645 -8.90 46.00 -41.14
CA ALA A 645 -9.95 46.97 -40.84
C ALA A 645 -9.57 48.40 -41.29
N SER A 646 -8.33 48.82 -41.08
CA SER A 646 -7.82 50.12 -41.53
C SER A 646 -7.80 50.24 -43.06
N GLU A 647 -7.39 49.18 -43.76
CA GLU A 647 -7.38 49.15 -45.24
C GLU A 647 -8.80 49.20 -45.81
N GLN A 648 -9.76 48.47 -45.23
CA GLN A 648 -11.17 48.53 -45.60
C GLN A 648 -11.76 49.93 -45.35
N ALA A 649 -11.45 50.55 -44.20
CA ALA A 649 -11.88 51.92 -43.91
C ALA A 649 -11.33 52.90 -44.95
N ALA A 650 -10.05 52.81 -45.31
CA ALA A 650 -9.43 53.65 -46.34
C ALA A 650 -10.06 53.46 -47.73
N LEU A 651 -10.40 52.23 -48.11
CA LEU A 651 -11.12 51.92 -49.35
C LEU A 651 -12.53 52.52 -49.36
N SER A 652 -13.27 52.40 -48.26
CA SER A 652 -14.63 52.97 -48.14
C SER A 652 -14.63 54.51 -48.24
N VAL A 653 -13.61 55.17 -47.70
CA VAL A 653 -13.43 56.63 -47.80
C VAL A 653 -13.13 57.05 -49.24
N LYS A 654 -12.26 56.31 -49.95
CA LYS A 654 -12.00 56.56 -51.39
C LYS A 654 -13.25 56.37 -52.24
N GLN A 655 -14.07 55.36 -51.93
CA GLN A 655 -15.30 55.06 -52.67
C GLN A 655 -16.39 56.13 -52.45
N ARG A 656 -16.48 56.70 -51.24
CA ARG A 656 -17.34 57.87 -50.93
C ARG A 656 -16.88 59.14 -51.64
N GLN A 657 -15.58 59.34 -51.83
CA GLN A 657 -15.06 60.49 -52.57
C GLN A 657 -15.28 60.36 -54.09
N SER A 658 -15.34 59.14 -54.64
CA SER A 658 -15.64 58.91 -56.06
C SER A 658 -17.13 58.96 -56.40
N SER A 659 -18.04 58.84 -55.42
CA SER A 659 -19.50 58.87 -55.63
C SER A 659 -20.16 60.24 -55.31
N GLY A 660 -19.38 61.25 -54.96
CA GLY A 660 -19.86 62.59 -54.59
C GLY A 660 -20.03 63.58 -55.75
N GLY A 661 -20.05 63.11 -57.00
CA GLY A 661 -20.29 63.93 -58.19
C GLY A 661 -21.64 63.61 -58.80
N VAL A 662 -22.41 64.65 -59.13
CA VAL A 662 -23.74 64.66 -59.77
C VAL A 662 -24.89 64.58 -58.77
N TRP A 663 -25.45 65.75 -58.42
CA TRP A 663 -26.87 66.12 -58.60
C TRP A 663 -27.07 67.57 -58.11
N GLY A 664 -27.61 68.44 -58.96
CA GLY A 664 -28.23 69.68 -58.52
C GLY A 664 -28.10 70.87 -59.48
N TRP A 665 -28.92 70.93 -60.54
CA TRP A 665 -29.43 72.19 -61.12
C TRP A 665 -30.78 71.94 -61.83
N LEU A 666 -31.67 72.94 -61.73
CA LEU A 666 -33.04 73.13 -62.30
C LEU A 666 -34.17 72.61 -61.39
N ALA A 667 -35.14 73.41 -60.90
CA ALA A 667 -35.61 74.74 -61.30
C ALA A 667 -36.43 75.42 -60.18
N GLY A 668 -36.55 76.77 -60.24
CA GLY A 668 -37.74 77.50 -59.76
C GLY A 668 -37.55 78.48 -58.58
N SER A 669 -37.31 79.75 -58.87
CA SER A 669 -37.66 80.91 -58.00
C SER A 669 -38.98 81.53 -58.52
N PRO A 670 -39.62 82.58 -57.93
CA PRO A 670 -39.38 83.37 -56.69
C PRO A 670 -40.74 83.58 -55.90
N PRO A 671 -41.03 84.58 -55.00
CA PRO A 671 -40.28 85.81 -54.68
C PRO A 671 -40.19 86.34 -53.23
N GLU A 672 -39.17 87.19 -53.07
CA GLU A 672 -39.00 88.44 -52.29
C GLU A 672 -39.79 88.75 -51.00
N SER A 673 -39.03 89.05 -49.93
CA SER A 673 -39.23 90.25 -49.07
C SER A 673 -37.94 90.53 -48.27
N ARG A 674 -37.16 91.54 -48.68
CA ARG A 674 -36.99 92.89 -48.09
C ARG A 674 -36.43 92.97 -46.65
N VAL A 675 -35.15 93.38 -46.59
CA VAL A 675 -34.54 94.51 -45.84
C VAL A 675 -34.78 94.64 -44.32
N ASN A 676 -33.70 94.38 -43.54
CA ASN A 676 -33.08 95.08 -42.38
C ASN A 676 -33.91 95.78 -41.27
N PRO A 677 -33.33 96.06 -40.06
CA PRO A 677 -31.96 95.81 -39.60
C PRO A 677 -31.82 94.80 -38.45
#